data_AF-L5LTS3-F1
#
_entry.id   AF-L5LTS3-F1
#
_cell.length_a   1.000
_cell.length_b   1.000
_cell.length_c   1.000
_cell.angle_alpha   90.00
_cell.angle_beta   90.00
_cell.angle_gamma   90.00
#
_symmetry.space_group_name_H-M   'P 1'
#
loop_
_entity.id
_entity.type
_entity.pdbx_description
1 polymer ?
#
loop_
_entity_poly.entity_id
_entity_poly.type
_entity_poly.pdbx_seq_one_letter_code
_entity_poly.pdbx_strand_id
1 'polypeptide(L)'
;MPLAEASAPGSGDPQLQRPLNRGLHFRPRQGTPSSRDSQPQLPVGSCSSYEDKTIPIDLTFNAFFTFYFGLRFLAADDKIRFWLEMNSIVDIFTIPPTFISYYLKSNWLGLRFLRALRLLELPQILQMLRAIKTSNALKFSKLLSIVFSTWFTAAGFIHLVENSGDPWLKGRNSQNLTYFDSIYLVMATTSTVGFGDVVAKTSLGRTFIMFFTLGSLILFANYIPEIVELFLTKKTYTSSYEALKGKKFIVVCGNITVDSVTAFLRNFLRHKSGEIHTEIVFLGEATPSLELQTIFKCYMAYATFVSGSALKWEDLRRVGVESAEACLVIANPLCSDSHDEDTSNIMRLCFVKLHLMLIAIKHKSTASGYWSLLNEDSDYLDSSGMFYWCKATHLEKVILKRTDKSKLEFRNHIVACIFGDAHSTLMGLQNFVMPLRASNYPRQELKDIVFIGSLEYLQREWRFLRNFPQIYVLPGSALYTADLHAVNIEECSMCAVLSSPPMASPQTLVDSQIIMATLNIGSLRISCSAPTPSEAENPSNIHFIEQLGGMEGHLPGTSLHLSTSFSTGSVFSGSFLDSLLATAFYNYHVLELLHMLVTGGISSHMEQHLDKEMVCGSSNSCSSLLSRRKRCKLGLLSLNQTILSDINPKKTFGQVFCGLLNNFGILCLGLYRLIDDKEHNPEHKRGVC
;
A
#
# COMPACT_ATOMS: atom_id res chain seq x y z
N MET A 1 -11.30 26.71 22.78
CA MET A 1 -12.52 27.49 23.08
C MET A 1 -13.30 26.75 24.17
N PRO A 2 -13.62 27.39 25.30
CA PRO A 2 -14.28 26.76 26.44
C PRO A 2 -15.82 26.92 26.36
N LEU A 3 -16.57 25.98 26.95
CA LEU A 3 -18.01 26.04 27.21
C LEU A 3 -18.19 25.65 28.68
N ALA A 4 -18.43 26.58 29.62
CA ALA A 4 -19.60 27.43 29.86
C ALA A 4 -20.77 26.69 30.53
N GLU A 5 -21.11 27.18 31.72
CA GLU A 5 -22.24 26.84 32.60
C GLU A 5 -23.62 27.14 31.99
N ALA A 6 -24.63 26.39 32.45
CA ALA A 6 -26.05 26.75 32.62
C ALA A 6 -26.80 25.44 32.96
N SER A 7 -27.86 25.32 33.75
CA SER A 7 -28.74 26.23 34.50
C SER A 7 -29.77 25.34 35.23
N ALA A 8 -30.24 25.76 36.40
CA ALA A 8 -31.45 25.22 37.03
C ALA A 8 -32.72 25.60 36.23
N PRO A 9 -33.90 25.01 36.54
CA PRO A 9 -34.81 25.72 37.46
C PRO A 9 -35.61 24.81 38.42
N GLY A 10 -36.21 25.43 39.43
CA GLY A 10 -37.08 24.78 40.43
C GLY A 10 -38.56 25.19 40.36
N SER A 11 -39.38 24.51 41.18
CA SER A 11 -40.75 24.85 41.63
C SER A 11 -41.07 23.85 42.78
N GLY A 12 -41.27 24.21 44.06
CA GLY A 12 -42.37 24.97 44.68
C GLY A 12 -43.47 24.00 45.19
N ASP A 13 -43.34 23.39 46.39
CA ASP A 13 -43.97 23.75 47.70
C ASP A 13 -45.33 23.03 47.97
N PRO A 14 -45.90 22.90 49.21
CA PRO A 14 -45.31 22.87 50.56
C PRO A 14 -46.04 22.01 51.67
N GLN A 15 -45.46 22.01 52.88
CA GLN A 15 -46.01 21.89 54.27
C GLN A 15 -46.82 20.68 54.81
N LEU A 16 -46.35 20.11 55.94
CA LEU A 16 -47.16 19.95 57.17
C LEU A 16 -46.29 19.96 58.46
N GLN A 17 -46.82 20.60 59.51
CA GLN A 17 -46.22 21.02 60.78
C GLN A 17 -46.00 19.92 61.87
N ARG A 18 -44.86 20.04 62.58
CA ARG A 18 -44.56 20.06 64.06
C ARG A 18 -45.44 19.28 65.08
N PRO A 19 -44.96 18.91 66.31
CA PRO A 19 -43.94 19.63 67.11
C PRO A 19 -42.90 18.81 67.92
N LEU A 20 -41.96 19.58 68.49
CA LEU A 20 -40.89 19.26 69.45
C LEU A 20 -41.38 18.66 70.79
N ASN A 21 -40.56 17.84 71.45
CA ASN A 21 -40.22 18.10 72.86
C ASN A 21 -38.87 17.54 73.34
N ARG A 22 -38.26 18.28 74.27
CA ARG A 22 -36.91 18.15 74.88
C ARG A 22 -36.78 16.99 75.87
N GLY A 23 -35.54 16.57 76.14
CA GLY A 23 -35.19 15.84 77.37
C GLY A 23 -33.70 15.49 77.53
N LEU A 24 -32.91 16.43 78.05
CA LEU A 24 -31.61 16.18 78.66
C LEU A 24 -31.84 15.68 80.11
N HIS A 25 -31.26 14.55 80.50
CA HIS A 25 -31.17 14.14 81.91
C HIS A 25 -29.75 13.64 82.26
N PHE A 26 -29.25 14.13 83.39
CA PHE A 26 -27.91 13.93 83.95
C PHE A 26 -27.95 12.94 85.14
N ARG A 27 -27.01 11.95 85.14
CA ARG A 27 -26.31 11.22 86.25
C ARG A 27 -27.11 10.41 87.31
N PRO A 28 -26.55 9.36 87.98
CA PRO A 28 -25.19 9.30 88.58
C PRO A 28 -24.40 7.96 88.52
N ARG A 29 -23.14 8.03 89.03
CA ARG A 29 -22.12 6.98 89.25
C ARG A 29 -22.55 5.92 90.28
N GLN A 30 -22.10 4.66 90.10
CA GLN A 30 -21.57 3.80 91.18
C GLN A 30 -20.74 2.62 90.62
N GLY A 31 -19.61 2.32 91.29
CA GLY A 31 -18.96 0.99 91.25
C GLY A 31 -17.65 0.88 90.45
N THR A 32 -16.51 1.11 91.10
CA THR A 32 -15.23 0.44 90.74
C THR A 32 -15.30 -1.04 91.13
N PRO A 33 -14.61 -1.97 90.43
CA PRO A 33 -13.27 -2.32 90.89
C PRO A 33 -12.24 -2.71 89.81
N SER A 34 -10.98 -2.58 90.24
CA SER A 34 -9.77 -3.33 89.86
C SER A 34 -9.20 -3.20 88.43
N SER A 35 -8.07 -2.50 88.41
CA SER A 35 -6.96 -2.59 87.47
C SER A 35 -6.58 -4.03 87.08
N ARG A 36 -6.62 -4.30 85.77
CA ARG A 36 -5.66 -5.17 85.09
C ARG A 36 -5.17 -4.42 83.86
N ASP A 37 -3.86 -4.17 83.81
CA ASP A 37 -3.17 -3.64 82.65
C ASP A 37 -3.46 -4.51 81.42
N SER A 38 -4.26 -4.02 80.49
CA SER A 38 -4.36 -4.56 79.14
C SER A 38 -3.27 -3.92 78.28
N GLN A 39 -2.12 -4.60 78.22
CA GLN A 39 -1.12 -4.32 77.18
C GLN A 39 -1.75 -4.50 75.78
N PRO A 40 -1.42 -3.66 74.79
CA PRO A 40 -1.84 -3.88 73.41
C PRO A 40 -1.11 -5.12 72.87
N GLN A 41 -1.88 -6.14 72.48
CA GLN A 41 -1.39 -7.38 71.90
C GLN A 41 -0.85 -7.11 70.48
N LEU A 42 0.43 -7.43 70.23
CA LEU A 42 1.01 -7.45 68.89
C LEU A 42 0.41 -8.63 68.07
N PRO A 43 -0.09 -8.41 66.84
CA PRO A 43 -0.72 -9.45 66.03
C PRO A 43 0.27 -10.45 65.40
N VAL A 44 1.58 -10.18 65.45
CA VAL A 44 2.60 -11.06 64.83
C VAL A 44 2.98 -12.25 65.71
N GLY A 45 2.48 -12.29 66.95
CA GLY A 45 2.74 -13.35 67.92
C GLY A 45 1.47 -14.02 68.47
N SER A 46 0.32 -13.95 67.79
CA SER A 46 -0.83 -14.75 68.22
C SER A 46 -0.60 -16.21 67.82
N CYS A 47 -0.16 -17.03 68.77
CA CYS A 47 -0.35 -18.47 68.73
C CYS A 47 -1.85 -18.75 68.59
N SER A 48 -2.35 -18.84 67.36
CA SER A 48 -3.63 -19.47 67.12
C SER A 48 -3.51 -20.93 67.58
N SER A 49 -4.45 -21.35 68.42
CA SER A 49 -4.58 -22.74 68.84
C SER A 49 -4.52 -23.66 67.62
N TYR A 50 -3.81 -24.77 67.76
CA TYR A 50 -3.48 -25.80 66.76
C TYR A 50 -4.74 -26.52 66.20
N GLU A 51 -5.65 -25.79 65.55
CA GLU A 51 -6.83 -26.32 64.86
C GLU A 51 -6.92 -25.84 63.39
N ASP A 52 -5.80 -25.48 62.77
CA ASP A 52 -5.76 -25.13 61.35
C ASP A 52 -5.58 -26.38 60.47
N LYS A 53 -6.64 -26.77 59.74
CA LYS A 53 -6.61 -27.85 58.72
C LYS A 53 -5.70 -27.54 57.52
N THR A 54 -5.14 -26.34 57.43
CA THR A 54 -4.33 -25.84 56.30
C THR A 54 -2.84 -26.19 56.41
N ILE A 55 -2.32 -26.38 57.63
CA ILE A 55 -0.91 -26.72 57.89
C ILE A 55 -0.48 -28.05 57.24
N PRO A 56 -1.23 -29.17 57.34
CA PRO A 56 -0.82 -30.43 56.70
C PRO A 56 -0.82 -30.35 55.16
N ILE A 57 -1.70 -29.51 54.59
CA ILE A 57 -1.75 -29.25 53.14
C ILE A 57 -0.50 -28.46 52.73
N ASP A 58 -0.16 -27.39 53.47
CA ASP A 58 1.06 -26.60 53.23
C ASP A 58 2.32 -27.49 53.37
N LEU A 59 2.37 -28.37 54.37
CA LEU A 59 3.47 -29.31 54.55
C LEU A 59 3.63 -30.25 53.34
N THR A 60 2.51 -30.73 52.78
CA THR A 60 2.52 -31.59 51.58
C THR A 60 3.12 -30.87 50.38
N PHE A 61 2.72 -29.62 50.13
CA PHE A 61 3.32 -28.81 49.06
C PHE A 61 4.81 -28.54 49.30
N ASN A 62 5.22 -28.20 50.51
CA ASN A 62 6.63 -27.94 50.82
C ASN A 62 7.49 -29.21 50.78
N ALA A 63 6.94 -30.38 51.09
CA ALA A 63 7.61 -31.66 50.88
C ALA A 63 7.88 -31.90 49.38
N PHE A 64 6.90 -31.63 48.51
CA PHE A 64 7.09 -31.68 47.06
C PHE A 64 8.16 -30.68 46.58
N PHE A 65 8.12 -29.43 47.05
CA PHE A 65 9.13 -28.43 46.70
C PHE A 65 10.53 -28.79 47.21
N THR A 66 10.64 -29.45 48.37
CA THR A 66 11.92 -29.94 48.89
C THR A 66 12.50 -31.03 47.98
N PHE A 67 11.65 -31.96 47.53
CA PHE A 67 12.05 -32.98 46.56
C PHE A 67 12.47 -32.36 45.22
N TYR A 68 11.69 -31.40 44.71
CA TYR A 68 12.02 -30.67 43.48
C TYR A 68 13.32 -29.87 43.59
N PHE A 69 13.54 -29.16 44.70
CA PHE A 69 14.80 -28.47 44.99
C PHE A 69 15.98 -29.44 45.01
N GLY A 70 15.82 -30.63 45.62
CA GLY A 70 16.81 -31.70 45.59
C GLY A 70 17.16 -32.14 44.16
N LEU A 71 16.16 -32.42 43.32
CA LEU A 71 16.36 -32.78 41.92
C LEU A 71 17.12 -31.69 41.14
N ARG A 72 16.74 -30.42 41.31
CA ARG A 72 17.44 -29.29 40.67
C ARG A 72 18.89 -29.16 41.17
N PHE A 73 19.13 -29.34 42.46
CA PHE A 73 20.47 -29.32 43.04
C PHE A 73 21.35 -30.45 42.48
N LEU A 74 20.80 -31.66 42.32
CA LEU A 74 21.50 -32.79 41.70
C LEU A 74 21.83 -32.51 40.22
N ALA A 75 20.88 -31.96 39.47
CA ALA A 75 21.01 -31.67 38.04
C ALA A 75 21.91 -30.45 37.72
N ALA A 76 22.20 -29.58 38.68
CA ALA A 76 23.02 -28.39 38.43
C ALA A 76 24.52 -28.73 38.28
N ASP A 77 25.15 -28.24 37.22
CA ASP A 77 26.60 -28.39 37.00
C ASP A 77 27.42 -27.63 38.05
N ASP A 78 27.07 -26.37 38.30
CA ASP A 78 27.74 -25.49 39.28
C ASP A 78 26.92 -25.34 40.57
N LYS A 79 27.37 -25.98 41.65
CA LYS A 79 26.65 -25.96 42.93
C LYS A 79 26.58 -24.57 43.57
N ILE A 80 27.64 -23.76 43.48
CA ILE A 80 27.68 -22.41 44.08
C ILE A 80 26.73 -21.46 43.36
N ARG A 81 26.71 -21.52 42.02
CA ARG A 81 25.81 -20.71 41.20
C ARG A 81 24.35 -21.05 41.46
N PHE A 82 24.04 -22.33 41.67
CA PHE A 82 22.71 -22.80 42.03
C PHE A 82 22.20 -22.20 43.34
N TRP A 83 23.05 -22.08 44.37
CA TRP A 83 22.65 -21.44 45.65
C TRP A 83 22.34 -19.94 45.52
N LEU A 84 22.92 -19.26 44.52
CA LEU A 84 22.70 -17.83 44.24
C LEU A 84 21.57 -17.56 43.23
N GLU A 85 20.96 -18.62 42.67
CA GLU A 85 19.83 -18.47 41.75
C GLU A 85 18.58 -17.97 42.49
N MET A 86 17.86 -17.01 41.92
CA MET A 86 16.67 -16.41 42.56
C MET A 86 15.63 -17.46 43.00
N ASN A 87 15.44 -18.50 42.19
CA ASN A 87 14.49 -19.58 42.48
C ASN A 87 14.91 -20.42 43.69
N SER A 88 16.21 -20.70 43.80
CA SER A 88 16.79 -21.41 44.94
C SER A 88 16.72 -20.57 46.21
N ILE A 89 16.97 -19.26 46.12
CA ILE A 89 16.84 -18.32 47.24
C ILE A 89 15.41 -18.32 47.79
N VAL A 90 14.40 -18.29 46.92
CA VAL A 90 12.99 -18.36 47.34
C VAL A 90 12.70 -19.67 48.08
N ASP A 91 13.20 -20.79 47.59
CA ASP A 91 13.02 -22.10 48.23
C ASP A 91 13.70 -22.16 49.61
N ILE A 92 14.89 -21.59 49.75
CA ILE A 92 15.65 -21.52 51.02
C ILE A 92 14.91 -20.70 52.08
N PHE A 93 14.26 -19.60 51.70
CA PHE A 93 13.54 -18.76 52.67
C PHE A 93 12.11 -19.23 52.95
N THR A 94 11.51 -20.06 52.08
CA THR A 94 10.10 -20.47 52.22
C THR A 94 9.92 -21.89 52.74
N ILE A 95 10.85 -22.81 52.47
CA ILE A 95 10.71 -24.23 52.81
C ILE A 95 11.09 -24.51 54.28
N PRO A 96 12.30 -24.19 54.78
CA PRO A 96 12.70 -24.53 56.16
C PRO A 96 11.76 -23.97 57.26
N PRO A 97 11.26 -22.72 57.19
CA PRO A 97 10.34 -22.20 58.20
C PRO A 97 9.04 -23.00 58.33
N THR A 98 8.60 -23.70 57.27
CA THR A 98 7.37 -24.51 57.32
C THR A 98 7.56 -25.81 58.09
N PHE A 99 8.72 -26.46 57.95
CA PHE A 99 9.08 -27.63 58.75
C PHE A 99 9.30 -27.26 60.22
N ILE A 100 9.94 -26.11 60.48
CA ILE A 100 10.11 -25.57 61.83
C ILE A 100 8.76 -25.23 62.46
N SER A 101 7.85 -24.60 61.69
CA SER A 101 6.49 -24.28 62.12
C SER A 101 5.69 -25.53 62.50
N TYR A 102 5.83 -26.61 61.73
CA TYR A 102 5.23 -27.91 62.04
C TYR A 102 5.82 -28.53 63.31
N TYR A 103 7.15 -28.51 63.47
CA TYR A 103 7.84 -29.04 64.64
C TYR A 103 7.50 -28.29 65.93
N LEU A 104 7.47 -26.95 65.88
CA LEU A 104 7.17 -26.08 67.02
C LEU A 104 5.66 -25.92 67.28
N LYS A 105 4.80 -26.54 66.47
CA LYS A 105 3.33 -26.37 66.51
C LYS A 105 2.89 -24.90 66.57
N SER A 106 3.62 -24.01 65.90
CA SER A 106 3.38 -22.57 65.90
C SER A 106 3.38 -22.05 64.47
N ASN A 107 2.33 -21.33 64.08
CA ASN A 107 2.17 -20.80 62.73
C ASN A 107 2.85 -19.43 62.61
N TRP A 108 4.00 -19.38 61.93
CA TRP A 108 4.67 -18.12 61.62
C TRP A 108 4.49 -17.77 60.15
N LEU A 109 3.87 -16.60 59.88
CA LEU A 109 3.62 -16.10 58.53
C LEU A 109 4.90 -15.66 57.81
N GLY A 110 5.83 -15.02 58.55
CA GLY A 110 7.19 -14.69 58.13
C GLY A 110 7.36 -14.26 56.65
N LEU A 111 8.25 -14.95 55.95
CA LEU A 111 8.63 -14.67 54.55
C LEU A 111 7.82 -15.47 53.51
N ARG A 112 6.63 -15.97 53.85
CA ARG A 112 5.81 -16.79 52.92
C ARG A 112 5.41 -16.04 51.65
N PHE A 113 5.36 -14.71 51.69
CA PHE A 113 5.06 -13.89 50.51
C PHE A 113 6.11 -14.03 49.39
N LEU A 114 7.34 -14.45 49.69
CA LEU A 114 8.37 -14.72 48.68
C LEU A 114 7.97 -15.81 47.69
N ARG A 115 6.99 -16.67 48.05
CA ARG A 115 6.42 -17.66 47.11
C ARG A 115 5.83 -17.01 45.85
N ALA A 116 5.42 -15.74 45.90
CA ALA A 116 4.94 -15.01 44.73
C ALA A 116 6.04 -14.77 43.66
N LEU A 117 7.32 -14.80 44.02
CA LEU A 117 8.43 -14.73 43.05
C LEU A 117 8.48 -15.94 42.12
N ARG A 118 7.92 -17.10 42.53
CA ARG A 118 7.82 -18.28 41.67
C ARG A 118 6.96 -18.04 40.43
N LEU A 119 6.12 -17.00 40.42
CA LEU A 119 5.37 -16.62 39.23
C LEU A 119 6.31 -16.32 38.05
N LEU A 120 7.54 -15.83 38.29
CA LEU A 120 8.55 -15.54 37.25
C LEU A 120 8.91 -16.76 36.37
N GLU A 121 8.72 -17.99 36.86
CA GLU A 121 8.93 -19.22 36.09
C GLU A 121 7.74 -19.57 35.17
N LEU A 122 6.55 -19.00 35.42
CA LEU A 122 5.31 -19.32 34.68
C LEU A 122 5.45 -19.19 33.15
N PRO A 123 6.07 -18.14 32.58
CA PRO A 123 6.21 -18.03 31.13
C PRO A 123 7.08 -19.13 30.53
N GLN A 124 8.12 -19.58 31.26
CA GLN A 124 8.98 -20.68 30.83
C GLN A 124 8.22 -22.01 30.87
N ILE A 125 7.43 -22.24 31.92
CA ILE A 125 6.58 -23.43 32.05
C ILE A 125 5.53 -23.48 30.93
N LEU A 126 4.86 -22.37 30.64
CA LEU A 126 3.87 -22.28 29.56
C LEU A 126 4.49 -22.51 28.17
N GLN A 127 5.75 -22.12 27.99
CA GLN A 127 6.51 -22.42 26.77
C GLN A 127 6.86 -23.92 26.67
N MET A 128 7.31 -24.55 27.75
CA MET A 128 7.57 -26.00 27.79
C MET A 128 6.31 -26.82 27.51
N LEU A 129 5.16 -26.38 28.03
CA LEU A 129 3.85 -27.00 27.80
C LEU A 129 3.28 -26.76 26.39
N ARG A 130 3.99 -26.01 25.53
CA ARG A 130 3.54 -25.61 24.17
C ARG A 130 2.19 -24.89 24.14
N ALA A 131 1.76 -24.32 25.26
CA ALA A 131 0.52 -23.55 25.35
C ALA A 131 0.66 -22.19 24.65
N ILE A 132 1.84 -21.58 24.74
CA ILE A 132 2.19 -20.32 24.06
C ILE A 132 3.09 -20.62 22.86
N LYS A 133 2.60 -20.33 21.65
CA LYS A 133 3.34 -20.56 20.39
C LYS A 133 3.93 -19.28 19.77
N THR A 134 3.35 -18.11 20.07
CA THR A 134 3.75 -16.84 19.45
C THR A 134 4.76 -16.08 20.31
N SER A 135 5.75 -15.45 19.67
CA SER A 135 6.74 -14.60 20.36
C SER A 135 6.07 -13.47 21.15
N ASN A 136 5.04 -12.86 20.58
CA ASN A 136 4.28 -11.78 21.21
C ASN A 136 3.57 -12.24 22.49
N ALA A 137 2.93 -13.41 22.50
CA ALA A 137 2.28 -13.94 23.69
C ALA A 137 3.30 -14.36 24.76
N LEU A 138 4.50 -14.81 24.36
CA LEU A 138 5.58 -15.11 25.31
C LEU A 138 6.10 -13.83 25.98
N LYS A 139 6.35 -12.76 25.22
CA LYS A 139 6.72 -11.44 25.76
C LYS A 139 5.65 -10.91 26.71
N PHE A 140 4.38 -10.97 26.30
CA PHE A 140 3.25 -10.55 27.13
C PHE A 140 3.17 -11.34 28.45
N SER A 141 3.27 -12.67 28.39
CA SER A 141 3.25 -13.52 29.58
C SER A 141 4.41 -13.23 30.54
N LYS A 142 5.62 -13.02 30.00
CA LYS A 142 6.80 -12.62 30.80
C LYS A 142 6.57 -11.29 31.50
N LEU A 143 6.08 -10.30 30.78
CA LEU A 143 5.79 -8.97 31.31
C LEU A 143 4.79 -9.02 32.46
N LEU A 144 3.64 -9.68 32.23
CA LEU A 144 2.57 -9.83 33.21
C LEU A 144 3.04 -10.55 34.48
N SER A 145 3.87 -11.59 34.29
CA SER A 145 4.48 -12.34 35.37
C SER A 145 5.41 -11.48 36.24
N ILE A 146 6.21 -10.58 35.64
CA ILE A 146 7.09 -9.68 36.39
C ILE A 146 6.26 -8.66 37.19
N VAL A 147 5.21 -8.10 36.59
CA VAL A 147 4.33 -7.13 37.25
C VAL A 147 3.65 -7.73 38.48
N PHE A 148 2.95 -8.86 38.32
CA PHE A 148 2.22 -9.47 39.43
C PHE A 148 3.14 -10.03 40.52
N SER A 149 4.28 -10.63 40.16
CA SER A 149 5.26 -11.10 41.17
C SER A 149 5.82 -9.94 42.00
N THR A 150 6.14 -8.81 41.36
CA THR A 150 6.64 -7.61 42.05
C THR A 150 5.57 -7.00 42.96
N TRP A 151 4.32 -6.93 42.51
CA TRP A 151 3.22 -6.39 43.32
C TRP A 151 2.93 -7.23 44.56
N PHE A 152 2.80 -8.55 44.42
CA PHE A 152 2.49 -9.43 45.55
C PHE A 152 3.65 -9.52 46.54
N THR A 153 4.89 -9.48 46.08
CA THR A 153 6.06 -9.49 46.97
C THR A 153 6.22 -8.17 47.73
N ALA A 154 6.03 -7.02 47.07
CA ALA A 154 6.02 -5.72 47.71
C ALA A 154 4.87 -5.60 48.73
N ALA A 155 3.67 -6.08 48.38
CA ALA A 155 2.53 -6.08 49.30
C ALA A 155 2.79 -6.98 50.50
N GLY A 156 3.38 -8.16 50.30
CA GLY A 156 3.75 -9.07 51.38
C GLY A 156 4.82 -8.51 52.31
N PHE A 157 5.79 -7.78 51.76
CA PHE A 157 6.80 -7.08 52.56
C PHE A 157 6.17 -5.98 53.43
N ILE A 158 5.33 -5.12 52.85
CA ILE A 158 4.59 -4.09 53.58
C ILE A 158 3.70 -4.71 54.67
N HIS A 159 2.96 -5.77 54.33
CA HIS A 159 2.12 -6.50 55.28
C HIS A 159 2.95 -7.03 56.46
N LEU A 160 4.13 -7.59 56.21
CA LEU A 160 5.01 -8.09 57.28
C LEU A 160 5.50 -6.94 58.17
N VAL A 161 6.02 -5.86 57.57
CA VAL A 161 6.64 -4.75 58.29
C VAL A 161 5.61 -3.96 59.09
N GLU A 162 4.47 -3.63 58.51
CA GLU A 162 3.43 -2.83 59.17
C GLU A 162 2.77 -3.58 60.33
N ASN A 163 2.55 -4.90 60.19
CA ASN A 163 1.99 -5.72 61.26
C ASN A 163 3.01 -6.00 62.37
N SER A 164 4.31 -6.13 62.04
CA SER A 164 5.38 -6.39 63.04
C SER A 164 5.82 -5.14 63.79
N GLY A 165 5.73 -3.98 63.14
CA GLY A 165 6.27 -2.72 63.64
C GLY A 165 7.79 -2.64 63.60
N ASP A 166 8.33 -1.44 63.84
CA ASP A 166 9.78 -1.20 63.85
C ASP A 166 10.44 -1.92 65.06
N PRO A 167 11.50 -2.75 64.85
CA PRO A 167 12.14 -3.48 65.94
C PRO A 167 12.72 -2.57 67.03
N TRP A 168 13.17 -1.37 66.66
CA TRP A 168 13.82 -0.41 67.56
C TRP A 168 12.83 0.33 68.47
N LEU A 169 11.55 0.32 68.10
CA LEU A 169 10.45 0.90 68.89
C LEU A 169 9.65 -0.18 69.64
N LYS A 170 10.17 -1.41 69.70
CA LYS A 170 9.52 -2.59 70.29
C LYS A 170 8.06 -2.74 69.80
N GLY A 171 7.83 -2.50 68.52
CA GLY A 171 6.51 -2.67 67.90
C GLY A 171 5.44 -1.63 68.26
N ARG A 172 5.77 -0.53 68.96
CA ARG A 172 4.77 0.51 69.31
C ARG A 172 4.07 1.16 68.11
N ASN A 173 4.71 1.14 66.94
CA ASN A 173 4.19 1.70 65.69
C ASN A 173 3.53 0.64 64.78
N SER A 174 3.25 -0.57 65.27
CA SER A 174 2.56 -1.61 64.48
C SER A 174 1.13 -1.17 64.16
N GLN A 175 0.67 -1.47 62.95
CA GLN A 175 -0.73 -1.35 62.57
C GLN A 175 -1.23 -2.67 61.99
N ASN A 176 -2.49 -3.00 62.29
CA ASN A 176 -3.10 -4.23 61.81
C ASN A 176 -3.68 -3.99 60.41
N LEU A 177 -2.91 -4.30 59.38
CA LEU A 177 -3.23 -4.02 57.99
C LEU A 177 -3.38 -5.35 57.24
N THR A 178 -4.49 -5.52 56.51
CA THR A 178 -4.74 -6.78 55.82
C THR A 178 -3.85 -6.90 54.58
N TYR A 179 -3.61 -8.14 54.12
CA TYR A 179 -2.81 -8.35 52.91
C TYR A 179 -3.44 -7.67 51.68
N PHE A 180 -4.77 -7.62 51.59
CA PHE A 180 -5.46 -6.96 50.49
C PHE A 180 -5.33 -5.43 50.56
N ASP A 181 -5.35 -4.84 51.76
CA ASP A 181 -5.06 -3.40 51.92
C ASP A 181 -3.61 -3.09 51.52
N SER A 182 -2.68 -4.03 51.73
CA SER A 182 -1.29 -3.89 51.29
C SER A 182 -1.18 -3.93 49.76
N ILE A 183 -1.92 -4.82 49.10
CA ILE A 183 -1.99 -4.87 47.63
C ILE A 183 -2.55 -3.56 47.10
N TYR A 184 -3.64 -3.06 47.69
CA TYR A 184 -4.25 -1.80 47.30
C TYR A 184 -3.26 -0.62 47.44
N LEU A 185 -2.52 -0.55 48.56
CA LEU A 185 -1.47 0.45 48.76
C LEU A 185 -0.37 0.37 47.69
N VAL A 186 0.13 -0.83 47.38
CA VAL A 186 1.16 -1.03 46.34
C VAL A 186 0.63 -0.67 44.95
N MET A 187 -0.61 -1.02 44.63
CA MET A 187 -1.27 -0.68 43.37
C MET A 187 -1.43 0.82 43.21
N ALA A 188 -1.99 1.51 44.22
CA ALA A 188 -2.18 2.96 44.21
C ALA A 188 -0.85 3.73 44.15
N THR A 189 0.21 3.17 44.73
CA THR A 189 1.57 3.73 44.68
C THR A 189 2.22 3.52 43.32
N THR A 190 2.11 2.32 42.73
CA THR A 190 2.66 1.99 41.40
C THR A 190 1.99 2.82 40.30
N SER A 191 0.67 3.02 40.39
CA SER A 191 -0.09 3.84 39.44
C SER A 191 0.08 5.34 39.65
N THR A 192 0.87 5.77 40.64
CA THR A 192 1.10 7.17 41.01
C THR A 192 -0.16 7.95 41.43
N VAL A 193 -1.25 7.24 41.79
CA VAL A 193 -2.52 7.87 42.19
C VAL A 193 -2.48 8.35 43.64
N GLY A 194 -2.07 7.50 44.58
CA GLY A 194 -1.79 7.88 45.97
C GLY A 194 -2.97 8.53 46.75
N PHE A 195 -4.11 7.84 46.86
CA PHE A 195 -5.31 8.37 47.54
C PHE A 195 -5.11 8.79 49.01
N GLY A 196 -4.14 8.19 49.71
CA GLY A 196 -3.79 8.56 51.10
C GLY A 196 -4.75 8.04 52.17
N ASP A 197 -5.70 7.17 51.80
CA ASP A 197 -6.62 6.46 52.67
C ASP A 197 -5.95 5.30 53.44
N VAL A 198 -5.06 4.58 52.79
CA VAL A 198 -4.19 3.55 53.40
C VAL A 198 -2.74 4.03 53.29
N VAL A 199 -2.01 4.07 54.40
CA VAL A 199 -0.63 4.61 54.44
C VAL A 199 0.26 3.80 55.39
N ALA A 200 1.54 3.64 55.02
CA ALA A 200 2.55 3.05 55.88
C ALA A 200 2.90 3.95 57.09
N LYS A 201 2.78 3.42 58.30
CA LYS A 201 3.09 4.14 59.54
C LYS A 201 4.49 3.86 60.04
N THR A 202 5.03 2.67 59.74
CA THR A 202 6.36 2.28 60.20
C THR A 202 7.47 3.02 59.45
N SER A 203 8.62 3.19 60.11
CA SER A 203 9.79 3.83 59.50
C SER A 203 10.37 2.96 58.39
N LEU A 204 10.39 1.64 58.60
CA LEU A 204 10.79 0.66 57.59
C LEU A 204 9.85 0.63 56.39
N GLY A 205 8.53 0.66 56.60
CA GLY A 205 7.53 0.68 55.53
C GLY A 205 7.60 1.95 54.69
N ARG A 206 7.77 3.12 55.31
CA ARG A 206 7.98 4.41 54.60
C ARG A 206 9.26 4.41 53.78
N THR A 207 10.35 3.88 54.33
CA THR A 207 11.64 3.76 53.62
C THR A 207 11.48 2.84 52.41
N PHE A 208 10.80 1.70 52.56
CA PHE A 208 10.53 0.80 51.45
C PHE A 208 9.68 1.46 50.37
N ILE A 209 8.59 2.15 50.72
CA ILE A 209 7.76 2.86 49.75
C ILE A 209 8.57 3.91 48.98
N MET A 210 9.50 4.61 49.64
CA MET A 210 10.37 5.59 48.96
C MET A 210 11.28 4.96 47.89
N PHE A 211 11.87 3.80 48.16
CA PHE A 211 12.66 3.10 47.14
C PHE A 211 11.78 2.41 46.10
N PHE A 212 10.65 1.87 46.54
CA PHE A 212 9.69 1.18 45.69
C PHE A 212 9.05 2.13 44.67
N THR A 213 8.70 3.37 45.03
CA THR A 213 8.15 4.35 44.09
C THR A 213 9.13 4.68 42.96
N LEU A 214 10.42 4.84 43.27
CA LEU A 214 11.45 5.07 42.27
C LEU A 214 11.61 3.86 41.33
N GLY A 215 11.68 2.65 41.90
CA GLY A 215 11.77 1.42 41.12
C GLY A 215 10.52 1.15 40.28
N SER A 216 9.33 1.36 40.84
CA SER A 216 8.05 1.12 40.18
C SER A 216 7.83 2.07 39.01
N LEU A 217 8.28 3.32 39.12
CA LEU A 217 8.19 4.29 38.03
C LEU A 217 9.03 3.86 36.81
N ILE A 218 10.26 3.37 37.04
CA ILE A 218 11.14 2.86 35.98
C ILE A 218 10.51 1.63 35.31
N LEU A 219 10.00 0.69 36.11
CA LEU A 219 9.33 -0.49 35.61
C LEU A 219 8.09 -0.11 34.79
N PHE A 220 7.24 0.76 35.31
CA PHE A 220 6.02 1.23 34.64
C PHE A 220 6.32 1.92 33.30
N ALA A 221 7.33 2.80 33.27
CA ALA A 221 7.73 3.51 32.05
C ALA A 221 8.20 2.57 30.93
N ASN A 222 8.87 1.46 31.27
CA ASN A 222 9.32 0.48 30.29
C ASN A 222 8.19 -0.45 29.83
N TYR A 223 7.24 -0.78 30.70
CA TYR A 223 6.21 -1.77 30.42
C TYR A 223 5.02 -1.24 29.63
N ILE A 224 4.59 0.00 29.86
CA ILE A 224 3.42 0.57 29.18
C ILE A 224 3.58 0.59 27.65
N PRO A 225 4.72 1.05 27.09
CA PRO A 225 4.92 1.03 25.64
C PRO A 225 4.87 -0.38 25.04
N GLU A 226 5.47 -1.37 25.70
CA GLU A 226 5.49 -2.75 25.22
C GLU A 226 4.09 -3.39 25.25
N ILE A 227 3.28 -3.11 26.28
CA ILE A 227 1.88 -3.54 26.32
C ILE A 227 1.08 -2.90 25.19
N VAL A 228 1.21 -1.58 25.02
CA VAL A 228 0.46 -0.82 24.01
C VAL A 228 0.83 -1.29 22.61
N GLU A 229 2.11 -1.50 22.31
CA GLU A 229 2.57 -2.02 21.00
C GLU A 229 1.97 -3.41 20.72
N LEU A 230 1.94 -4.30 21.72
CA LEU A 230 1.36 -5.64 21.57
C LEU A 230 -0.16 -5.61 21.31
N PHE A 231 -0.89 -4.67 21.91
CA PHE A 231 -2.32 -4.49 21.66
C PHE A 231 -2.61 -3.80 20.32
N LEU A 232 -1.79 -2.82 19.92
CA LEU A 232 -1.91 -2.12 18.63
C LEU A 232 -1.55 -3.03 17.44
N THR A 233 -0.68 -4.02 17.64
CA THR A 233 -0.30 -4.98 16.58
C THR A 233 -1.39 -6.02 16.32
N LYS A 234 -2.57 -5.95 16.95
CA LYS A 234 -3.72 -6.78 16.57
C LYS A 234 -4.23 -6.33 15.20
N LYS A 235 -3.61 -6.89 14.15
CA LYS A 235 -3.76 -6.50 12.76
C LYS A 235 -5.23 -6.55 12.32
N THR A 236 -5.86 -5.38 12.22
CA THR A 236 -7.25 -5.17 11.78
C THR A 236 -7.53 -5.73 10.38
N TYR A 237 -6.47 -5.95 9.58
CA TYR A 237 -6.55 -6.33 8.17
C TYR A 237 -6.00 -7.73 7.87
N THR A 238 -5.76 -8.56 8.90
CA THR A 238 -5.22 -9.93 8.71
C THR A 238 -6.30 -11.02 8.74
N SER A 239 -7.57 -10.65 8.93
CA SER A 239 -8.69 -11.59 8.83
C SER A 239 -8.80 -12.19 7.42
N SER A 240 -9.38 -13.40 7.35
CA SER A 240 -9.81 -13.99 6.08
C SER A 240 -11.03 -13.27 5.53
N TYR A 241 -11.09 -13.16 4.21
CA TYR A 241 -12.27 -12.71 3.52
C TYR A 241 -13.29 -13.86 3.49
N GLU A 242 -14.51 -13.57 3.93
CA GLU A 242 -15.62 -14.53 3.87
C GLU A 242 -16.53 -14.17 2.70
N ALA A 243 -16.41 -14.93 1.61
CA ALA A 243 -17.24 -14.71 0.43
C ALA A 243 -18.72 -14.93 0.75
N LEU A 244 -19.54 -13.92 0.47
CA LEU A 244 -20.99 -14.01 0.62
C LEU A 244 -21.56 -14.96 -0.44
N LYS A 245 -22.27 -16.01 0.00
CA LYS A 245 -22.86 -17.01 -0.90
C LYS A 245 -23.77 -16.34 -1.93
N GLY A 246 -23.43 -16.49 -3.21
CA GLY A 246 -24.18 -15.97 -4.34
C GLY A 246 -23.76 -14.59 -4.84
N LYS A 247 -22.85 -13.89 -4.14
CA LYS A 247 -22.23 -12.66 -4.67
C LYS A 247 -20.91 -12.99 -5.35
N LYS A 248 -20.69 -12.36 -6.50
CA LYS A 248 -19.42 -12.43 -7.19
C LYS A 248 -18.45 -11.43 -6.54
N PHE A 249 -17.17 -11.69 -6.60
CA PHE A 249 -16.16 -10.75 -6.16
C PHE A 249 -14.91 -10.86 -7.02
N ILE A 250 -14.14 -9.79 -7.04
CA ILE A 250 -12.87 -9.69 -7.74
C ILE A 250 -11.75 -9.43 -6.73
N VAL A 251 -10.54 -9.87 -7.08
CA VAL A 251 -9.35 -9.66 -6.25
C VAL A 251 -8.41 -8.70 -6.97
N VAL A 252 -8.05 -7.61 -6.32
CA VAL A 252 -7.14 -6.59 -6.85
C VAL A 252 -5.83 -6.62 -6.06
N CYS A 253 -4.70 -6.77 -6.72
CA CYS A 253 -3.38 -6.80 -6.09
C CYS A 253 -2.34 -6.00 -6.90
N GLY A 254 -1.09 -5.93 -6.42
CA GLY A 254 -0.02 -5.15 -7.05
C GLY A 254 0.22 -3.82 -6.33
N ASN A 255 0.32 -2.73 -7.08
CA ASN A 255 0.57 -1.39 -6.55
C ASN A 255 -0.71 -0.77 -5.95
N ILE A 256 -0.92 -0.97 -4.64
CA ILE A 256 -2.08 -0.45 -3.91
C ILE A 256 -1.67 0.84 -3.19
N THR A 257 -1.95 1.97 -3.82
CA THR A 257 -1.70 3.33 -3.31
C THR A 257 -3.01 4.12 -3.30
N VAL A 258 -2.99 5.32 -2.71
CA VAL A 258 -4.17 6.21 -2.69
C VAL A 258 -4.61 6.54 -4.12
N ASP A 259 -3.68 6.90 -4.99
CA ASP A 259 -3.97 7.30 -6.37
C ASP A 259 -4.50 6.13 -7.21
N SER A 260 -3.82 4.98 -7.16
CA SER A 260 -4.20 3.81 -7.95
C SER A 260 -5.55 3.24 -7.53
N VAL A 261 -5.83 3.16 -6.22
CA VAL A 261 -7.12 2.67 -5.71
C VAL A 261 -8.24 3.66 -6.02
N THR A 262 -8.00 4.97 -5.88
CA THR A 262 -9.00 5.99 -6.19
C THR A 262 -9.35 6.00 -7.68
N ALA A 263 -8.34 5.95 -8.55
CA ALA A 263 -8.54 5.86 -9.99
C ALA A 263 -9.32 4.59 -10.37
N PHE A 264 -8.92 3.44 -9.81
CA PHE A 264 -9.58 2.16 -10.04
C PHE A 264 -11.04 2.18 -9.58
N LEU A 265 -11.33 2.56 -8.33
CA LEU A 265 -12.69 2.61 -7.79
C LEU A 265 -13.57 3.58 -8.58
N ARG A 266 -13.05 4.75 -8.95
CA ARG A 266 -13.77 5.74 -9.76
C ARG A 266 -14.14 5.19 -11.13
N ASN A 267 -13.26 4.46 -11.79
CA ASN A 267 -13.51 3.91 -13.12
C ASN A 267 -14.38 2.66 -13.09
N PHE A 268 -14.13 1.76 -12.13
CA PHE A 268 -14.85 0.50 -11.98
C PHE A 268 -16.30 0.71 -11.55
N LEU A 269 -16.54 1.55 -10.53
CA LEU A 269 -17.89 1.79 -10.01
C LEU A 269 -18.73 2.73 -10.89
N ARG A 270 -18.11 3.46 -11.84
CA ARG A 270 -18.85 4.32 -12.79
C ARG A 270 -19.57 3.50 -13.86
N HIS A 271 -19.14 2.27 -14.11
CA HIS A 271 -19.74 1.40 -15.11
C HIS A 271 -21.07 0.80 -14.60
N LYS A 272 -22.16 1.57 -14.81
CA LYS A 272 -23.58 1.32 -14.45
C LYS A 272 -23.95 1.55 -12.97
N SER A 273 -24.71 2.62 -12.73
CA SER A 273 -25.40 2.92 -11.46
C SER A 273 -26.59 1.99 -11.16
N GLY A 274 -26.61 0.78 -11.73
CA GLY A 274 -27.81 -0.06 -11.81
C GLY A 274 -27.85 -1.23 -10.84
N GLU A 275 -26.75 -1.96 -10.66
CA GLU A 275 -26.65 -3.12 -9.75
C GLU A 275 -25.22 -3.68 -9.81
N ILE A 276 -24.32 -3.16 -8.98
CA ILE A 276 -22.97 -3.74 -8.83
C ILE A 276 -23.09 -4.90 -7.83
N HIS A 277 -23.28 -6.11 -8.36
CA HIS A 277 -23.30 -7.35 -7.55
C HIS A 277 -21.90 -7.86 -7.20
N THR A 278 -20.85 -7.18 -7.69
CA THR A 278 -19.45 -7.56 -7.55
C THR A 278 -18.77 -6.81 -6.41
N GLU A 279 -18.32 -7.53 -5.39
CA GLU A 279 -17.46 -6.97 -4.34
C GLU A 279 -15.99 -6.93 -4.81
N ILE A 280 -15.21 -5.98 -4.30
CA ILE A 280 -13.82 -5.76 -4.66
C ILE A 280 -12.95 -6.03 -3.43
N VAL A 281 -12.06 -7.01 -3.52
CA VAL A 281 -11.13 -7.35 -2.44
C VAL A 281 -9.71 -6.93 -2.81
N PHE A 282 -9.16 -5.96 -2.09
CA PHE A 282 -7.80 -5.48 -2.27
C PHE A 282 -6.81 -6.28 -1.41
N LEU A 283 -5.79 -6.87 -2.04
CA LEU A 283 -4.71 -7.61 -1.38
C LEU A 283 -3.40 -6.82 -1.46
N GLY A 284 -3.01 -6.18 -0.34
CA GLY A 284 -1.83 -5.32 -0.27
C GLY A 284 -0.79 -5.75 0.75
N GLU A 285 0.49 -5.66 0.39
CA GLU A 285 1.60 -6.09 1.25
C GLU A 285 1.77 -5.18 2.46
N ALA A 286 1.67 -3.87 2.25
CA ALA A 286 1.75 -2.85 3.28
C ALA A 286 0.38 -2.58 3.92
N THR A 287 0.38 -2.18 5.19
CA THR A 287 -0.83 -1.67 5.84
C THR A 287 -1.25 -0.33 5.20
N PRO A 288 -2.55 -0.09 4.99
CA PRO A 288 -3.01 1.10 4.30
C PRO A 288 -2.69 2.36 5.11
N SER A 289 -2.28 3.43 4.42
CA SER A 289 -2.10 4.76 5.01
C SER A 289 -3.43 5.30 5.57
N LEU A 290 -3.37 6.32 6.43
CA LEU A 290 -4.58 6.89 7.05
C LEU A 290 -5.61 7.39 6.00
N GLU A 291 -5.11 7.93 4.88
CA GLU A 291 -5.92 8.37 3.74
C GLU A 291 -6.58 7.18 3.04
N LEU A 292 -5.81 6.13 2.73
CA LEU A 292 -6.33 4.93 2.09
C LEU A 292 -7.34 4.19 2.98
N GLN A 293 -7.13 4.18 4.31
CA GLN A 293 -8.11 3.67 5.27
C GLN A 293 -9.42 4.47 5.23
N THR A 294 -9.35 5.78 5.03
CA THR A 294 -10.53 6.64 4.91
C THR A 294 -11.31 6.31 3.64
N ILE A 295 -10.60 6.08 2.53
CA ILE A 295 -11.22 5.63 1.26
C ILE A 295 -11.93 4.30 1.47
N PHE A 296 -11.27 3.28 2.03
CA PHE A 296 -11.92 2.00 2.30
C PHE A 296 -13.12 2.12 3.24
N LYS A 297 -13.08 3.03 4.22
CA LYS A 297 -14.24 3.35 5.08
C LYS A 297 -15.40 3.94 4.28
N CYS A 298 -15.14 4.83 3.33
CA CYS A 298 -16.17 5.39 2.45
C CYS A 298 -16.79 4.35 1.52
N TYR A 299 -16.02 3.35 1.09
CA TYR A 299 -16.43 2.31 0.14
C TYR A 299 -16.69 0.93 0.78
N MET A 300 -16.92 0.82 2.10
CA MET A 300 -17.05 -0.48 2.79
C MET A 300 -18.12 -1.42 2.25
N ALA A 301 -19.15 -0.89 1.57
CA ALA A 301 -20.18 -1.72 0.95
C ALA A 301 -19.70 -2.49 -0.29
N TYR A 302 -18.62 -2.04 -0.92
CA TYR A 302 -18.11 -2.55 -2.19
C TYR A 302 -16.64 -2.97 -2.14
N ALA A 303 -15.86 -2.43 -1.20
CA ALA A 303 -14.41 -2.61 -1.15
C ALA A 303 -13.96 -3.09 0.23
N THR A 304 -13.23 -4.20 0.24
CA THR A 304 -12.61 -4.80 1.44
C THR A 304 -11.10 -4.88 1.25
N PHE A 305 -10.32 -4.53 2.28
CA PHE A 305 -8.86 -4.61 2.23
C PHE A 305 -8.32 -5.72 3.13
N VAL A 306 -7.42 -6.55 2.57
CA VAL A 306 -6.72 -7.62 3.25
C VAL A 306 -5.21 -7.39 3.12
N SER A 307 -4.50 -7.36 4.24
CA SER A 307 -3.04 -7.23 4.26
C SER A 307 -2.39 -8.59 4.01
N GLY A 308 -1.59 -8.72 2.96
CA GLY A 308 -0.91 -9.94 2.54
C GLY A 308 -0.20 -9.76 1.18
N SER A 309 0.63 -10.73 0.79
CA SER A 309 1.32 -10.71 -0.50
C SER A 309 0.72 -11.72 -1.48
N ALA A 310 0.55 -11.31 -2.74
CA ALA A 310 0.13 -12.20 -3.81
C ALA A 310 1.17 -13.28 -4.16
N LEU A 311 2.40 -13.17 -3.64
CA LEU A 311 3.45 -14.19 -3.78
C LEU A 311 3.34 -15.32 -2.75
N LYS A 312 2.41 -15.21 -1.78
CA LYS A 312 2.19 -16.23 -0.74
C LYS A 312 0.83 -16.90 -0.93
N TRP A 313 0.84 -18.22 -1.07
CA TRP A 313 -0.39 -19.00 -1.21
C TRP A 313 -1.35 -18.84 -0.03
N GLU A 314 -0.82 -18.77 1.20
CA GLU A 314 -1.64 -18.59 2.40
C GLU A 314 -2.51 -17.33 2.34
N ASP A 315 -1.97 -16.25 1.77
CA ASP A 315 -2.63 -14.97 1.60
C ASP A 315 -3.66 -15.00 0.46
N LEU A 316 -3.33 -15.66 -0.66
CA LEU A 316 -4.28 -15.89 -1.76
C LEU A 316 -5.47 -16.75 -1.32
N ARG A 317 -5.23 -17.82 -0.56
CA ARG A 317 -6.28 -18.66 0.02
C ARG A 317 -7.14 -17.90 1.01
N ARG A 318 -6.53 -17.01 1.80
CA ARG A 318 -7.21 -16.14 2.78
C ARG A 318 -8.15 -15.13 2.11
N VAL A 319 -7.83 -14.69 0.90
CA VAL A 319 -8.66 -13.82 0.07
C VAL A 319 -9.69 -14.61 -0.76
N GLY A 320 -9.57 -15.93 -0.83
CA GLY A 320 -10.49 -16.77 -1.59
C GLY A 320 -10.30 -16.67 -3.10
N VAL A 321 -9.07 -16.46 -3.59
CA VAL A 321 -8.79 -16.26 -5.03
C VAL A 321 -9.34 -17.38 -5.91
N GLU A 322 -9.47 -18.62 -5.39
CA GLU A 322 -10.07 -19.77 -6.11
C GLU A 322 -11.55 -19.55 -6.49
N SER A 323 -12.31 -18.79 -5.71
CA SER A 323 -13.73 -18.49 -5.96
C SER A 323 -13.98 -17.10 -6.54
N ALA A 324 -12.92 -16.32 -6.75
CA ALA A 324 -13.00 -15.00 -7.36
C ALA A 324 -13.31 -15.09 -8.87
N GLU A 325 -14.05 -14.11 -9.39
CA GLU A 325 -14.37 -14.03 -10.82
C GLU A 325 -13.16 -13.62 -11.66
N ALA A 326 -12.34 -12.72 -11.13
CA ALA A 326 -11.08 -12.31 -11.76
C ALA A 326 -10.07 -11.83 -10.70
N CYS A 327 -8.80 -11.93 -11.06
CA CYS A 327 -7.70 -11.29 -10.34
C CYS A 327 -7.09 -10.20 -11.23
N LEU A 328 -7.09 -8.97 -10.74
CA LEU A 328 -6.55 -7.79 -11.41
C LEU A 328 -5.24 -7.38 -10.74
N VAL A 329 -4.19 -7.21 -11.53
CA VAL A 329 -2.88 -6.76 -11.05
C VAL A 329 -2.67 -5.33 -11.54
N ILE A 330 -2.58 -4.39 -10.60
CA ILE A 330 -2.30 -2.97 -10.89
C ILE A 330 -0.80 -2.77 -10.85
N ALA A 331 -0.22 -2.25 -11.93
CA ALA A 331 1.19 -1.89 -12.00
C ALA A 331 1.44 -0.46 -11.52
N ASN A 332 2.67 -0.14 -11.10
CA ASN A 332 3.08 1.23 -10.84
C ASN A 332 3.70 1.87 -12.09
N PRO A 333 3.02 2.81 -12.79
CA PRO A 333 3.61 3.47 -13.97
C PRO A 333 4.76 4.41 -13.61
N LEU A 334 4.81 4.91 -12.36
CA LEU A 334 5.82 5.86 -11.88
C LEU A 334 6.98 5.16 -11.15
N CYS A 335 7.21 3.87 -11.42
CA CYS A 335 8.32 3.14 -10.80
C CYS A 335 9.68 3.60 -11.35
N SER A 336 10.72 3.47 -10.53
CA SER A 336 12.09 3.78 -10.96
C SER A 336 12.56 2.78 -12.02
N ASP A 337 12.36 1.49 -11.80
CA ASP A 337 12.70 0.44 -12.76
C ASP A 337 11.44 -0.31 -13.20
N SER A 338 11.04 -0.09 -14.46
CA SER A 338 9.89 -0.75 -15.07
C SER A 338 10.10 -2.25 -15.26
N HIS A 339 11.34 -2.70 -15.51
CA HIS A 339 11.62 -4.12 -15.69
C HIS A 339 11.47 -4.90 -14.40
N ASP A 340 11.89 -4.33 -13.27
CA ASP A 340 11.71 -4.95 -11.96
C ASP A 340 10.24 -5.02 -11.54
N GLU A 341 9.48 -3.93 -11.79
CA GLU A 341 8.03 -3.91 -11.53
C GLU A 341 7.28 -4.90 -12.42
N ASP A 342 7.61 -5.00 -13.71
CA ASP A 342 7.05 -6.00 -14.61
C ASP A 342 7.43 -7.42 -14.20
N THR A 343 8.68 -7.66 -13.81
CA THR A 343 9.12 -8.96 -13.30
C THR A 343 8.32 -9.34 -12.06
N SER A 344 8.12 -8.40 -11.13
CA SER A 344 7.29 -8.60 -9.94
C SER A 344 5.82 -8.91 -10.30
N ASN A 345 5.23 -8.18 -11.25
CA ASN A 345 3.87 -8.41 -11.73
C ASN A 345 3.72 -9.75 -12.46
N ILE A 346 4.68 -10.13 -13.29
CA ILE A 346 4.74 -11.45 -13.94
C ILE A 346 4.85 -12.54 -12.88
N MET A 347 5.68 -12.36 -11.85
CA MET A 347 5.79 -13.32 -10.75
C MET A 347 4.47 -13.44 -9.98
N ARG A 348 3.78 -12.34 -9.68
CA ARG A 348 2.43 -12.36 -9.06
C ARG A 348 1.44 -13.13 -9.93
N LEU A 349 1.40 -12.86 -11.23
CA LEU A 349 0.57 -13.58 -12.20
C LEU A 349 0.92 -15.07 -12.28
N CYS A 350 2.21 -15.41 -12.30
CA CYS A 350 2.69 -16.78 -12.26
C CYS A 350 2.26 -17.46 -10.97
N PHE A 351 2.36 -16.84 -9.80
CA PHE A 351 1.92 -17.46 -8.55
C PHE A 351 0.41 -17.71 -8.51
N VAL A 352 -0.40 -16.73 -8.95
CA VAL A 352 -1.86 -16.88 -9.08
C VAL A 352 -2.18 -18.01 -10.08
N LYS A 353 -1.54 -18.00 -11.25
CA LYS A 353 -1.81 -18.96 -12.33
C LYS A 353 -1.25 -20.35 -12.08
N LEU A 354 -0.05 -20.51 -11.51
CA LEU A 354 0.65 -21.79 -11.33
C LEU A 354 0.03 -22.62 -10.20
N HIS A 355 -0.51 -21.98 -9.15
CA HIS A 355 -1.31 -22.69 -8.15
C HIS A 355 -2.72 -23.04 -8.64
N LEU A 356 -3.27 -22.29 -9.61
CA LEU A 356 -4.51 -22.65 -10.32
C LEU A 356 -4.31 -23.66 -11.48
N MET A 357 -3.13 -23.69 -12.11
CA MET A 357 -2.75 -24.52 -13.27
C MET A 357 -1.59 -25.47 -12.95
N LEU A 358 -1.72 -26.30 -11.91
CA LEU A 358 -0.87 -27.50 -11.77
C LEU A 358 -1.32 -28.65 -12.70
N ILE A 359 -1.97 -28.32 -13.83
CA ILE A 359 -2.39 -29.24 -14.89
C ILE A 359 -1.91 -28.68 -16.24
N ALA A 360 -0.85 -29.30 -16.76
CA ALA A 360 -0.29 -29.19 -18.12
C ALA A 360 0.55 -27.94 -18.49
N ILE A 361 1.88 -28.09 -18.37
CA ILE A 361 2.86 -27.32 -19.17
C ILE A 361 3.20 -28.16 -20.42
N LYS A 362 2.76 -27.70 -21.60
CA LYS A 362 3.20 -28.26 -22.88
C LYS A 362 4.51 -27.59 -23.28
N HIS A 363 5.61 -28.31 -23.11
CA HIS A 363 6.92 -27.93 -23.62
C HIS A 363 6.90 -27.95 -25.16
N LYS A 364 7.29 -26.84 -25.81
CA LYS A 364 7.52 -26.81 -27.27
C LYS A 364 8.95 -26.36 -27.54
N SER A 365 9.73 -27.30 -28.06
CA SER A 365 11.15 -27.23 -28.41
C SER A 365 11.44 -26.20 -29.52
N THR A 366 12.64 -25.61 -29.46
CA THR A 366 13.21 -24.65 -30.40
C THR A 366 13.96 -25.30 -31.58
N ALA A 367 13.89 -24.56 -32.69
CA ALA A 367 14.36 -24.73 -34.06
C ALA A 367 15.76 -25.32 -34.34
N SER A 368 15.94 -25.80 -35.58
CA SER A 368 17.12 -25.46 -36.39
C SER A 368 16.79 -25.58 -37.89
N GLY A 369 17.16 -24.56 -38.68
CA GLY A 369 16.96 -24.54 -40.13
C GLY A 369 17.87 -23.49 -40.79
N TYR A 370 18.65 -23.96 -41.76
CA TYR A 370 19.77 -23.32 -42.44
C TYR A 370 19.44 -22.01 -43.20
N TRP A 371 20.47 -21.17 -43.35
CA TRP A 371 20.49 -19.95 -44.15
C TRP A 371 20.85 -20.22 -45.61
N SER A 372 20.11 -19.63 -46.55
CA SER A 372 20.58 -19.45 -47.94
C SER A 372 20.16 -18.10 -48.49
N LEU A 373 21.15 -17.36 -48.99
CA LEU A 373 21.05 -16.10 -49.72
C LEU A 373 20.38 -16.30 -51.08
N LEU A 374 19.55 -15.33 -51.47
CA LEU A 374 19.37 -14.71 -52.81
C LEU A 374 17.90 -14.35 -53.06
N ASN A 375 17.59 -13.05 -53.09
CA ASN A 375 17.19 -12.32 -54.29
C ASN A 375 16.76 -10.89 -53.93
N GLU A 376 17.17 -9.97 -54.79
CA GLU A 376 16.86 -8.54 -54.76
C GLU A 376 15.49 -8.28 -55.42
N ASP A 377 14.87 -7.17 -55.00
CA ASP A 377 13.75 -6.48 -55.65
C ASP A 377 12.31 -7.01 -55.45
N SER A 378 11.88 -7.07 -54.19
CA SER A 378 10.46 -6.89 -53.82
C SER A 378 10.35 -6.05 -52.54
N ASP A 379 9.27 -5.28 -52.37
CA ASP A 379 9.05 -4.46 -51.18
C ASP A 379 9.25 -5.30 -49.90
N TYR A 380 10.35 -5.04 -49.18
CA TYR A 380 10.71 -5.79 -47.99
C TYR A 380 9.62 -5.59 -46.92
N LEU A 381 8.89 -6.66 -46.62
CA LEU A 381 7.96 -6.76 -45.51
C LEU A 381 8.56 -7.66 -44.44
N ASP A 382 8.00 -7.57 -43.23
CA ASP A 382 8.27 -8.51 -42.16
C ASP A 382 7.71 -9.91 -42.49
N SER A 383 8.07 -10.92 -41.70
CA SER A 383 7.65 -12.31 -41.93
C SER A 383 6.13 -12.51 -41.88
N SER A 384 5.41 -11.63 -41.18
CA SER A 384 3.95 -11.67 -41.12
C SER A 384 3.27 -10.95 -42.31
N GLY A 385 3.98 -10.09 -43.04
CA GLY A 385 3.47 -9.27 -44.14
C GLY A 385 2.69 -8.03 -43.68
N MET A 386 2.79 -7.66 -42.40
CA MET A 386 2.00 -6.62 -41.75
C MET A 386 2.70 -5.27 -41.69
N PHE A 387 4.03 -5.26 -41.76
CA PHE A 387 4.84 -4.05 -41.65
C PHE A 387 5.92 -3.99 -42.72
N TYR A 388 6.30 -2.77 -43.11
CA TYR A 388 7.49 -2.56 -43.92
C TYR A 388 8.74 -2.80 -43.09
N TRP A 389 9.69 -3.51 -43.69
CA TRP A 389 10.92 -3.94 -43.05
C TRP A 389 12.11 -3.61 -43.94
N CYS A 390 13.27 -3.40 -43.36
CA CYS A 390 14.52 -3.18 -44.08
C CYS A 390 15.66 -4.00 -43.48
N LYS A 391 16.75 -4.14 -44.24
CA LYS A 391 17.99 -4.73 -43.71
C LYS A 391 18.48 -3.88 -42.54
N ALA A 392 18.99 -4.53 -41.50
CA ALA A 392 19.44 -3.85 -40.29
C ALA A 392 20.42 -2.71 -40.61
N THR A 393 20.05 -1.49 -40.26
CA THR A 393 20.85 -0.28 -40.48
C THR A 393 21.65 0.07 -39.23
N HIS A 394 22.93 0.37 -39.40
CA HIS A 394 23.76 0.88 -38.30
C HIS A 394 23.40 2.33 -38.00
N LEU A 395 23.36 2.68 -36.71
CA LEU A 395 22.94 4.00 -36.22
C LEU A 395 23.71 5.16 -36.89
N GLU A 396 25.01 4.98 -37.12
CA GLU A 396 25.88 5.99 -37.76
C GLU A 396 25.41 6.46 -39.14
N LYS A 397 24.70 5.62 -39.90
CA LYS A 397 24.19 5.97 -41.23
C LYS A 397 22.95 6.86 -41.18
N VAL A 398 22.29 6.89 -40.02
CA VAL A 398 20.98 7.50 -39.81
C VAL A 398 21.09 8.81 -39.02
N ILE A 399 22.24 9.04 -38.38
CA ILE A 399 22.55 10.27 -37.66
C ILE A 399 22.72 11.44 -38.64
N LEU A 400 21.90 12.47 -38.44
CA LEU A 400 21.99 13.74 -39.15
C LEU A 400 23.02 14.65 -38.48
N LYS A 401 23.92 15.26 -39.28
CA LYS A 401 24.80 16.33 -38.80
C LYS A 401 24.09 17.67 -38.99
N ARG A 402 24.27 18.61 -38.05
CA ARG A 402 23.67 19.97 -38.10
C ARG A 402 24.00 20.74 -39.40
N THR A 403 25.09 20.38 -40.09
CA THR A 403 25.53 20.98 -41.36
C THR A 403 24.92 20.36 -42.62
N ASP A 404 24.23 19.21 -42.52
CA ASP A 404 23.65 18.50 -43.67
C ASP A 404 22.30 19.08 -44.14
N LYS A 405 21.92 20.27 -43.64
CA LYS A 405 20.65 20.97 -43.94
C LYS A 405 20.40 21.17 -45.45
N SER A 406 21.43 21.12 -46.29
CA SER A 406 21.32 21.27 -47.74
C SER A 406 21.03 19.98 -48.52
N LYS A 407 21.04 18.79 -47.90
CA LYS A 407 20.88 17.51 -48.61
C LYS A 407 19.49 16.87 -48.49
N LEU A 408 18.73 17.18 -47.44
CA LEU A 408 17.43 16.59 -47.14
C LEU A 408 16.47 17.70 -46.67
N GLU A 409 15.58 18.16 -47.55
CA GLU A 409 14.47 19.04 -47.14
C GLU A 409 13.30 18.17 -46.63
N PHE A 410 13.15 18.08 -45.32
CA PHE A 410 12.00 17.40 -44.72
C PHE A 410 10.72 18.25 -44.85
N ARG A 411 9.65 17.66 -45.39
CA ARG A 411 8.30 18.24 -45.46
C ARG A 411 7.26 17.17 -45.17
N ASN A 412 6.17 17.51 -44.48
CA ASN A 412 5.10 16.57 -44.08
C ASN A 412 5.63 15.33 -43.32
N HIS A 413 6.69 15.51 -42.54
CA HIS A 413 7.37 14.46 -41.77
C HIS A 413 6.85 14.43 -40.32
N ILE A 414 7.32 13.47 -39.51
CA ILE A 414 7.00 13.35 -38.09
C ILE A 414 8.27 13.65 -37.28
N VAL A 415 8.18 14.57 -36.33
CA VAL A 415 9.25 14.85 -35.37
C VAL A 415 8.90 14.18 -34.04
N ALA A 416 9.80 13.41 -33.47
CA ALA A 416 9.64 12.79 -32.16
C ALA A 416 10.74 13.29 -31.22
N CYS A 417 10.37 14.15 -30.29
CA CYS A 417 11.24 14.72 -29.27
C CYS A 417 11.27 13.79 -28.06
N ILE A 418 12.45 13.25 -27.75
CA ILE A 418 12.64 12.23 -26.70
C ILE A 418 13.51 12.81 -25.59
N PHE A 419 12.96 12.83 -24.39
CA PHE A 419 13.67 13.13 -23.15
C PHE A 419 14.02 11.83 -22.43
N GLY A 420 15.30 11.46 -22.47
CA GLY A 420 15.83 10.27 -21.84
C GLY A 420 17.36 10.34 -21.73
N ASP A 421 17.88 9.70 -20.68
CA ASP A 421 19.30 9.70 -20.32
C ASP A 421 19.87 8.28 -20.42
N ALA A 422 21.18 8.11 -20.25
CA ALA A 422 21.81 6.79 -20.26
C ALA A 422 21.21 5.81 -19.23
N HIS A 423 20.68 6.33 -18.12
CA HIS A 423 20.12 5.55 -17.01
C HIS A 423 18.59 5.48 -17.00
N SER A 424 17.89 6.15 -17.91
CA SER A 424 16.43 6.13 -17.92
C SER A 424 15.89 4.80 -18.46
N THR A 425 14.65 4.48 -18.10
CA THR A 425 13.95 3.28 -18.58
C THR A 425 13.65 3.40 -20.07
N LEU A 426 13.64 2.26 -20.78
CA LEU A 426 13.30 2.23 -22.21
C LEU A 426 11.79 2.43 -22.38
N MET A 427 11.42 3.34 -23.27
CA MET A 427 10.02 3.60 -23.63
C MET A 427 9.45 2.56 -24.59
N GLY A 428 10.32 1.88 -25.34
CA GLY A 428 9.90 1.00 -26.42
C GLY A 428 9.41 1.78 -27.62
N LEU A 429 10.28 2.63 -28.20
CA LEU A 429 9.96 3.46 -29.37
C LEU A 429 9.50 2.65 -30.60
N GLN A 430 9.81 1.35 -30.61
CA GLN A 430 9.26 0.40 -31.58
C GLN A 430 7.73 0.45 -31.64
N ASN A 431 7.04 0.57 -30.50
CA ASN A 431 5.58 0.63 -30.43
C ASN A 431 5.01 1.91 -31.04
N PHE A 432 5.79 3.00 -31.05
CA PHE A 432 5.43 4.25 -31.71
C PHE A 432 5.63 4.17 -33.24
N VAL A 433 6.73 3.55 -33.69
CA VAL A 433 7.08 3.46 -35.12
C VAL A 433 6.28 2.40 -35.86
N MET A 434 6.01 1.26 -35.22
CA MET A 434 5.42 0.08 -35.86
C MET A 434 4.06 0.39 -36.53
N PRO A 435 3.09 1.08 -35.90
CA PRO A 435 1.83 1.45 -36.54
C PRO A 435 2.01 2.38 -37.75
N LEU A 436 3.01 3.27 -37.69
CA LEU A 436 3.35 4.22 -38.76
C LEU A 436 4.07 3.57 -39.95
N ARG A 437 4.37 2.27 -39.86
CA ARG A 437 5.01 1.45 -40.90
C ARG A 437 4.14 0.26 -41.31
N ALA A 438 2.85 0.31 -41.01
CA ALA A 438 1.91 -0.74 -41.39
C ALA A 438 1.76 -0.86 -42.92
N SER A 439 1.64 -2.11 -43.40
CA SER A 439 1.55 -2.47 -44.82
C SER A 439 0.23 -2.10 -45.48
N ASN A 440 -0.75 -1.61 -44.71
CA ASN A 440 -1.99 -1.04 -45.25
C ASN A 440 -1.73 0.30 -45.96
N TYR A 441 -0.64 1.02 -45.64
CA TYR A 441 -0.22 2.22 -46.36
C TYR A 441 0.68 1.85 -47.56
N PRO A 442 0.51 2.49 -48.74
CA PRO A 442 1.48 2.40 -49.81
C PRO A 442 2.78 3.09 -49.38
N ARG A 443 3.90 2.60 -49.88
CA ARG A 443 5.24 3.08 -49.51
C ARG A 443 5.45 4.60 -49.72
N GLN A 444 4.74 5.18 -50.70
CA GLN A 444 4.78 6.60 -51.03
C GLN A 444 4.07 7.49 -49.98
N GLU A 445 3.15 6.92 -49.19
CA GLU A 445 2.40 7.63 -48.15
C GLU A 445 3.12 7.58 -46.78
N LEU A 446 4.20 6.79 -46.68
CA LEU A 446 5.00 6.69 -45.46
C LEU A 446 5.73 8.01 -45.20
N LYS A 447 5.52 8.54 -43.99
CA LYS A 447 6.17 9.76 -43.52
C LYS A 447 7.55 9.45 -42.93
N ASP A 448 8.53 10.26 -43.26
CA ASP A 448 9.84 10.25 -42.60
C ASP A 448 9.68 10.58 -41.11
N ILE A 449 10.38 9.84 -40.24
CA ILE A 449 10.38 10.07 -38.79
C ILE A 449 11.76 10.56 -38.37
N VAL A 450 11.82 11.73 -37.72
CA VAL A 450 13.06 12.32 -37.20
C VAL A 450 13.01 12.33 -35.67
N PHE A 451 13.90 11.58 -35.03
CA PHE A 451 14.06 11.55 -33.59
C PHE A 451 15.03 12.65 -33.12
N ILE A 452 14.65 13.43 -32.12
CA ILE A 452 15.51 14.43 -31.45
C ILE A 452 15.70 13.99 -30.01
N GLY A 453 16.93 13.73 -29.59
CA GLY A 453 17.22 13.33 -28.21
C GLY A 453 18.69 12.98 -27.95
N SER A 454 18.97 12.49 -26.75
CA SER A 454 20.29 12.01 -26.37
C SER A 454 20.71 10.80 -27.19
N LEU A 455 21.93 10.84 -27.73
CA LEU A 455 22.48 9.74 -28.52
C LEU A 455 22.64 8.46 -27.67
N GLU A 456 23.00 8.61 -26.40
CA GLU A 456 23.20 7.48 -25.48
C GLU A 456 21.91 6.70 -25.24
N TYR A 457 20.79 7.42 -25.08
CA TYR A 457 19.48 6.80 -24.93
C TYR A 457 19.02 6.12 -26.23
N LEU A 458 19.10 6.85 -27.36
CA LEU A 458 18.69 6.33 -28.67
C LEU A 458 19.51 5.12 -29.12
N GLN A 459 20.78 5.02 -28.73
CA GLN A 459 21.61 3.86 -29.04
C GLN A 459 21.09 2.56 -28.40
N ARG A 460 20.49 2.64 -27.21
CA ARG A 460 19.87 1.48 -26.53
C ARG A 460 18.59 1.06 -27.24
N GLU A 461 17.73 2.01 -27.61
CA GLU A 461 16.49 1.79 -28.35
C GLU A 461 16.73 1.35 -29.81
N TRP A 462 17.86 1.74 -30.43
CA TRP A 462 18.14 1.49 -31.84
C TRP A 462 18.16 0.00 -32.21
N ARG A 463 18.48 -0.87 -31.24
CA ARG A 463 18.42 -2.33 -31.43
C ARG A 463 17.05 -2.78 -31.96
N PHE A 464 15.97 -2.12 -31.53
CA PHE A 464 14.60 -2.43 -31.90
C PHE A 464 14.13 -1.66 -33.15
N LEU A 465 14.78 -0.53 -33.48
CA LEU A 465 14.40 0.34 -34.60
C LEU A 465 15.15 0.09 -35.91
N ARG A 466 16.32 -0.57 -35.85
CA ARG A 466 17.28 -0.74 -36.97
C ARG A 466 16.70 -1.32 -38.28
N ASN A 467 15.54 -1.96 -38.20
CA ASN A 467 14.88 -2.65 -39.30
C ASN A 467 13.69 -1.89 -39.92
N PHE A 468 13.43 -0.66 -39.49
CA PHE A 468 12.37 0.15 -40.09
C PHE A 468 12.93 1.14 -41.12
N PRO A 469 12.23 1.36 -42.25
CA PRO A 469 12.65 2.34 -43.25
C PRO A 469 12.31 3.78 -42.82
N GLN A 470 13.01 4.76 -43.43
CA GLN A 470 12.71 6.20 -43.32
C GLN A 470 12.71 6.72 -41.87
N ILE A 471 13.73 6.34 -41.11
CA ILE A 471 13.99 6.84 -39.76
C ILE A 471 15.28 7.64 -39.81
N TYR A 472 15.32 8.77 -39.11
CA TYR A 472 16.46 9.67 -38.97
C TYR A 472 16.65 10.07 -37.51
N VAL A 473 17.89 10.31 -37.09
CA VAL A 473 18.23 10.70 -35.72
C VAL A 473 19.02 12.00 -35.73
N LEU A 474 18.53 13.02 -35.03
CA LEU A 474 19.25 14.24 -34.74
C LEU A 474 19.68 14.23 -33.26
N PRO A 475 20.98 14.06 -32.96
CA PRO A 475 21.47 14.18 -31.59
C PRO A 475 21.33 15.64 -31.14
N GLY A 476 20.50 15.88 -30.12
CA GLY A 476 20.13 17.22 -29.69
C GLY A 476 19.01 17.20 -28.66
N SER A 477 18.42 18.37 -28.38
CA SER A 477 17.29 18.47 -27.45
C SER A 477 16.25 19.45 -27.96
N ALA A 478 14.98 19.11 -27.78
CA ALA A 478 13.85 19.97 -28.13
C ALA A 478 13.73 21.24 -27.28
N LEU A 479 14.52 21.34 -26.20
CA LEU A 479 14.65 22.58 -25.42
C LEU A 479 15.41 23.67 -26.21
N TYR A 480 16.25 23.28 -27.18
CA TYR A 480 17.00 24.21 -28.00
C TYR A 480 16.30 24.44 -29.35
N THR A 481 15.84 25.67 -29.58
CA THR A 481 15.13 26.07 -30.80
C THR A 481 15.95 25.86 -32.08
N ALA A 482 17.28 25.93 -31.98
CA ALA A 482 18.19 25.66 -33.10
C ALA A 482 18.06 24.22 -33.62
N ASP A 483 17.89 23.23 -32.75
CA ASP A 483 17.72 21.82 -33.13
C ASP A 483 16.33 21.61 -33.77
N LEU A 484 15.30 22.31 -33.29
CA LEU A 484 13.95 22.28 -33.87
C LEU A 484 13.91 22.92 -35.28
N HIS A 485 14.63 24.01 -35.50
CA HIS A 485 14.77 24.60 -36.84
C HIS A 485 15.66 23.76 -37.77
N ALA A 486 16.56 22.94 -37.24
CA ALA A 486 17.39 22.05 -38.05
C ALA A 486 16.55 20.95 -38.71
N VAL A 487 15.46 20.52 -38.07
CA VAL A 487 14.53 19.50 -38.61
C VAL A 487 13.36 20.10 -39.40
N ASN A 488 13.29 21.43 -39.56
CA ASN A 488 12.15 22.13 -40.17
C ASN A 488 10.81 21.80 -39.47
N ILE A 489 10.73 22.02 -38.16
CA ILE A 489 9.52 21.73 -37.37
C ILE A 489 8.25 22.47 -37.84
N GLU A 490 8.41 23.59 -38.55
CA GLU A 490 7.32 24.39 -39.14
C GLU A 490 6.56 23.64 -40.25
N GLU A 491 7.26 22.78 -41.00
CA GLU A 491 6.73 22.00 -42.12
C GLU A 491 6.47 20.53 -41.76
N CYS A 492 6.54 20.19 -40.46
CA CYS A 492 6.24 18.84 -40.01
C CYS A 492 4.74 18.64 -39.80
N SER A 493 4.28 17.42 -40.03
CA SER A 493 2.87 17.06 -39.92
C SER A 493 2.42 16.79 -38.48
N MET A 494 3.34 16.36 -37.63
CA MET A 494 3.10 15.99 -36.25
C MET A 494 4.42 16.11 -35.48
N CYS A 495 4.36 16.69 -34.28
CA CYS A 495 5.48 16.66 -33.35
C CYS A 495 5.03 15.98 -32.06
N ALA A 496 5.60 14.81 -31.77
CA ALA A 496 5.36 14.06 -30.54
C ALA A 496 6.45 14.42 -29.51
N VAL A 497 6.05 14.73 -28.27
CA VAL A 497 6.97 14.97 -27.15
C VAL A 497 6.79 13.85 -26.13
N LEU A 498 7.83 13.06 -25.92
CA LEU A 498 7.85 11.88 -25.06
C LEU A 498 8.95 12.05 -24.00
N SER A 499 8.65 11.74 -22.73
CA SER A 499 9.64 11.81 -21.65
C SER A 499 9.66 10.52 -20.82
N SER A 500 10.85 10.00 -20.55
CA SER A 500 11.03 8.88 -19.65
C SER A 500 11.12 9.43 -18.23
N PRO A 501 10.36 8.89 -17.26
CA PRO A 501 10.38 9.41 -15.90
C PRO A 501 11.79 9.27 -15.30
N PRO A 502 12.40 10.35 -14.79
CA PRO A 502 13.71 10.27 -14.16
C PRO A 502 13.60 9.56 -12.81
N MET A 503 14.60 8.74 -12.49
CA MET A 503 14.65 7.84 -11.32
C MET A 503 14.41 8.49 -9.94
N ALA A 504 14.43 9.82 -9.81
CA ALA A 504 14.46 10.50 -8.51
C ALA A 504 13.82 11.92 -8.48
N SER A 505 12.77 12.20 -9.25
CA SER A 505 12.09 13.51 -9.18
C SER A 505 10.75 13.47 -8.43
N PRO A 506 10.36 14.55 -7.72
CA PRO A 506 9.00 14.70 -7.19
C PRO A 506 7.94 14.57 -8.30
N GLN A 507 6.82 13.92 -8.02
CA GLN A 507 5.72 13.67 -8.97
C GLN A 507 5.16 14.94 -9.66
N THR A 508 5.32 16.11 -9.04
CA THR A 508 4.89 17.39 -9.62
C THR A 508 5.85 17.93 -10.68
N LEU A 509 7.12 17.53 -10.66
CA LEU A 509 8.16 18.03 -11.57
C LEU A 509 8.46 17.08 -12.74
N VAL A 510 7.82 15.90 -12.77
CA VAL A 510 8.04 14.87 -13.80
C VAL A 510 7.80 15.44 -15.20
N ASP A 511 6.75 16.23 -15.39
CA ASP A 511 6.38 16.78 -16.71
C ASP A 511 7.10 18.11 -17.07
N SER A 512 8.04 18.58 -16.25
CA SER A 512 8.66 19.90 -16.46
C SER A 512 9.33 20.05 -17.83
N GLN A 513 10.05 19.01 -18.29
CA GLN A 513 10.70 19.02 -19.61
C GLN A 513 9.69 18.96 -20.75
N ILE A 514 8.61 18.18 -20.60
CA ILE A 514 7.53 18.07 -21.59
C ILE A 514 6.84 19.42 -21.75
N ILE A 515 6.49 20.06 -20.63
CA ILE A 515 5.84 21.37 -20.63
C ILE A 515 6.76 22.41 -21.27
N MET A 516 8.04 22.48 -20.88
CA MET A 516 8.99 23.44 -21.46
C MET A 516 9.21 23.22 -22.97
N ALA A 517 9.33 21.97 -23.41
CA ALA A 517 9.47 21.65 -24.83
C ALA A 517 8.21 22.04 -25.61
N THR A 518 7.03 21.75 -25.06
CA THR A 518 5.74 22.08 -25.67
C THR A 518 5.56 23.60 -25.75
N LEU A 519 5.92 24.34 -24.70
CA LEU A 519 5.96 25.81 -24.68
C LEU A 519 6.90 26.36 -25.76
N ASN A 520 8.11 25.81 -25.87
CA ASN A 520 9.09 26.23 -26.89
C ASN A 520 8.58 25.96 -28.31
N ILE A 521 8.02 24.78 -28.58
CA ILE A 521 7.46 24.44 -29.90
C ILE A 521 6.27 25.36 -30.22
N GLY A 522 5.38 25.61 -29.25
CA GLY A 522 4.26 26.53 -29.40
C GLY A 522 4.72 27.94 -29.79
N SER A 523 5.78 28.45 -29.14
CA SER A 523 6.35 29.77 -29.45
C SER A 523 6.93 29.89 -30.87
N LEU A 524 7.45 28.80 -31.42
CA LEU A 524 7.99 28.75 -32.78
C LEU A 524 6.90 28.59 -33.85
N ARG A 525 5.72 28.08 -33.46
CA ARG A 525 4.61 27.74 -34.37
C ARG A 525 3.51 28.80 -34.50
N ILE A 526 3.75 30.03 -34.04
CA ILE A 526 2.80 31.16 -34.13
C ILE A 526 2.29 31.41 -35.58
N SER A 527 2.89 30.77 -36.60
CA SER A 527 2.52 30.82 -38.01
C SER A 527 1.86 29.55 -38.63
N CYS A 528 1.70 28.40 -37.95
CA CYS A 528 1.17 27.18 -38.61
C CYS A 528 0.34 26.19 -37.75
N SER A 529 -0.67 25.56 -38.37
CA SER A 529 -1.77 24.77 -37.77
C SER A 529 -1.51 23.27 -37.58
N ALA A 530 -0.28 22.87 -37.23
CA ALA A 530 0.06 21.45 -37.02
C ALA A 530 -0.15 21.01 -35.55
N PRO A 531 -0.82 19.86 -35.29
CA PRO A 531 -1.02 19.35 -33.93
C PRO A 531 0.29 18.91 -33.26
N THR A 532 0.41 19.14 -31.95
CA THR A 532 1.53 18.73 -31.09
C THR A 532 1.02 17.86 -29.94
N PRO A 533 0.88 16.54 -30.10
CA PRO A 533 0.58 15.64 -29.01
C PRO A 533 1.78 15.58 -28.05
N SER A 534 1.53 15.91 -26.80
CA SER A 534 2.43 15.73 -25.67
C SER A 534 1.88 14.65 -24.76
N GLU A 535 2.73 13.74 -24.32
CA GLU A 535 2.36 12.75 -23.31
C GLU A 535 2.64 13.33 -21.92
N ALA A 536 1.62 13.42 -21.07
CA ALA A 536 1.72 13.93 -19.71
C ALA A 536 1.44 12.81 -18.69
N GLU A 537 2.38 12.62 -17.77
CA GLU A 537 2.28 11.62 -16.72
C GLU A 537 1.31 12.08 -15.63
N ASN A 538 1.38 13.35 -15.23
CA ASN A 538 0.52 13.90 -14.19
C ASN A 538 -0.65 14.71 -14.77
N PRO A 539 -1.91 14.28 -14.57
CA PRO A 539 -3.08 14.98 -15.10
C PRO A 539 -3.26 16.39 -14.53
N SER A 540 -2.71 16.67 -13.34
CA SER A 540 -2.79 18.01 -12.72
C SER A 540 -1.92 19.06 -13.42
N ASN A 541 -0.89 18.63 -14.15
CA ASN A 541 0.04 19.52 -14.84
C ASN A 541 -0.49 20.05 -16.19
N ILE A 542 -1.59 19.49 -16.69
CA ILE A 542 -2.18 19.86 -18.00
C ILE A 542 -2.61 21.33 -18.04
N HIS A 543 -2.96 21.91 -16.88
CA HIS A 543 -3.30 23.33 -16.76
C HIS A 543 -2.20 24.26 -17.30
N PHE A 544 -0.92 23.91 -17.14
CA PHE A 544 0.19 24.74 -17.65
C PHE A 544 0.21 24.82 -19.19
N ILE A 545 -0.31 23.80 -19.87
CA ILE A 545 -0.41 23.77 -21.34
C ILE A 545 -1.64 24.56 -21.81
N GLU A 546 -2.74 24.55 -21.03
CA GLU A 546 -3.96 25.31 -21.36
C GLU A 546 -3.76 26.83 -21.32
N GLN A 547 -2.87 27.33 -20.46
CA GLN A 547 -2.61 28.76 -20.30
C GLN A 547 -2.05 29.43 -21.57
N LEU A 548 -1.46 28.66 -22.49
CA LEU A 548 -1.05 29.14 -23.82
C LEU A 548 -2.22 29.34 -24.79
N GLY A 549 -3.33 28.63 -24.58
CA GLY A 549 -4.46 28.62 -25.51
C GLY A 549 -5.38 29.83 -25.41
N GLY A 550 -5.13 30.78 -24.51
CA GLY A 550 -5.94 31.99 -24.34
C GLY A 550 -7.35 31.76 -23.76
N MET A 551 -7.69 30.53 -23.34
CA MET A 551 -8.97 30.23 -22.70
C MET A 551 -8.85 30.39 -21.18
N GLU A 552 -9.13 31.60 -20.68
CA GLU A 552 -9.30 31.86 -19.25
C GLU A 552 -10.63 31.26 -18.77
N GLY A 553 -10.58 30.06 -18.17
CA GLY A 553 -11.76 29.39 -17.62
C GLY A 553 -11.37 28.43 -16.50
N HIS A 554 -11.03 28.98 -15.34
CA HIS A 554 -10.43 28.23 -14.22
C HIS A 554 -11.50 27.60 -13.32
N LEU A 555 -11.40 26.28 -13.10
CA LEU A 555 -11.92 25.59 -11.90
C LEU A 555 -10.90 24.50 -11.51
N PRO A 556 -10.12 24.67 -10.42
CA PRO A 556 -9.23 23.62 -9.94
C PRO A 556 -10.07 22.41 -9.51
N GLY A 557 -9.98 21.32 -10.26
CA GLY A 557 -10.75 20.09 -10.02
C GLY A 557 -11.63 19.61 -11.19
N THR A 558 -11.58 20.26 -12.35
CA THR A 558 -12.19 19.71 -13.58
C THR A 558 -11.52 18.38 -13.97
N SER A 559 -12.32 17.38 -14.32
CA SER A 559 -11.81 16.09 -14.79
C SER A 559 -11.01 16.27 -16.08
N LEU A 560 -9.93 15.51 -16.25
CA LEU A 560 -9.05 15.53 -17.43
C LEU A 560 -9.81 15.50 -18.77
N HIS A 561 -10.92 14.77 -18.85
CA HIS A 561 -11.76 14.69 -20.06
C HIS A 561 -12.47 16.00 -20.44
N LEU A 562 -12.59 16.96 -19.52
CA LEU A 562 -13.21 18.26 -19.76
C LEU A 562 -12.15 19.33 -20.12
N SER A 563 -10.87 18.97 -20.14
CA SER A 563 -9.80 19.87 -20.56
C SER A 563 -9.86 20.17 -22.06
N THR A 564 -9.56 21.42 -22.41
CA THR A 564 -9.47 21.90 -23.79
C THR A 564 -8.27 21.25 -24.51
N SER A 565 -7.13 21.12 -23.84
CA SER A 565 -5.94 20.45 -24.38
C SER A 565 -6.17 18.97 -24.66
N PHE A 566 -6.93 18.30 -23.78
CA PHE A 566 -7.32 16.91 -24.00
C PHE A 566 -8.34 16.75 -25.15
N SER A 567 -9.39 17.58 -25.19
CA SER A 567 -10.43 17.52 -26.24
C SER A 567 -9.93 17.91 -27.63
N THR A 568 -8.86 18.72 -27.72
CA THR A 568 -8.17 19.05 -28.98
C THR A 568 -7.21 17.96 -29.46
N GLY A 569 -6.89 16.97 -28.61
CA GLY A 569 -5.93 15.91 -28.90
C GLY A 569 -4.46 16.34 -28.81
N SER A 570 -4.18 17.45 -28.14
CA SER A 570 -2.81 17.97 -27.94
C SER A 570 -2.10 17.36 -26.72
N VAL A 571 -2.85 16.78 -25.78
CA VAL A 571 -2.29 16.10 -24.61
C VAL A 571 -2.89 14.70 -24.50
N PHE A 572 -2.04 13.71 -24.29
CA PHE A 572 -2.41 12.34 -23.94
C PHE A 572 -1.91 12.03 -22.52
N SER A 573 -2.71 11.33 -21.71
CA SER A 573 -2.31 10.95 -20.35
C SER A 573 -2.45 9.45 -20.14
N GLY A 574 -1.43 8.85 -19.51
CA GLY A 574 -1.40 7.43 -19.14
C GLY A 574 -2.57 7.02 -18.23
N SER A 575 -3.15 7.96 -17.47
CA SER A 575 -4.34 7.72 -16.64
C SER A 575 -5.58 7.23 -17.41
N PHE A 576 -5.61 7.41 -18.74
CA PHE A 576 -6.64 6.80 -19.60
C PHE A 576 -6.55 5.26 -19.59
N LEU A 577 -5.34 4.70 -19.55
CA LEU A 577 -5.12 3.25 -19.54
C LEU A 577 -5.67 2.60 -18.26
N ASP A 578 -5.73 3.32 -17.15
CA ASP A 578 -6.37 2.82 -15.91
C ASP A 578 -7.87 2.56 -16.11
N SER A 579 -8.53 3.34 -16.98
CA SER A 579 -9.93 3.14 -17.35
C SER A 579 -10.12 1.91 -18.27
N LEU A 580 -9.08 1.56 -19.02
CA LEU A 580 -9.09 0.41 -19.92
C LEU A 580 -9.12 -0.91 -19.14
N LEU A 581 -8.51 -0.97 -17.95
CA LEU A 581 -8.53 -2.16 -17.09
C LEU A 581 -9.96 -2.52 -16.65
N ALA A 582 -10.73 -1.54 -16.19
CA ALA A 582 -12.14 -1.74 -15.86
C ALA A 582 -12.96 -2.13 -17.11
N THR A 583 -12.69 -1.49 -18.24
CA THR A 583 -13.38 -1.77 -19.52
C THR A 583 -13.09 -3.19 -20.01
N ALA A 584 -11.84 -3.64 -19.91
CA ALA A 584 -11.41 -4.97 -20.31
C ALA A 584 -12.02 -6.07 -19.43
N PHE A 585 -12.22 -5.81 -18.13
CA PHE A 585 -12.93 -6.72 -17.24
C PHE A 585 -14.38 -6.96 -17.68
N TYR A 586 -15.11 -5.89 -18.04
CA TYR A 586 -16.50 -6.03 -18.49
C TYR A 586 -16.63 -6.52 -19.94
N ASN A 587 -15.73 -6.09 -20.83
CA ASN A 587 -15.74 -6.46 -22.24
C ASN A 587 -14.33 -6.52 -22.82
N TYR A 588 -13.75 -7.72 -22.81
CA TYR A 588 -12.41 -7.96 -23.35
C TYR A 588 -12.29 -7.70 -24.86
N HIS A 589 -13.39 -7.79 -25.61
CA HIS A 589 -13.39 -7.51 -27.05
C HIS A 589 -13.06 -6.05 -27.37
N VAL A 590 -13.33 -5.12 -26.43
CA VAL A 590 -12.97 -3.71 -26.60
C VAL A 590 -11.45 -3.55 -26.61
N LEU A 591 -10.75 -4.26 -25.72
CA LEU A 591 -9.28 -4.24 -25.68
C LEU A 591 -8.69 -4.85 -26.95
N GLU A 592 -9.22 -5.98 -27.42
CA GLU A 592 -8.77 -6.61 -28.67
C GLU A 592 -9.00 -5.71 -29.89
N LEU A 593 -10.17 -5.06 -29.96
CA LEU A 593 -10.49 -4.11 -31.01
C LEU A 593 -9.57 -2.89 -31.00
N LEU A 594 -9.32 -2.29 -29.83
CA LEU A 594 -8.41 -1.16 -29.67
C LEU A 594 -6.98 -1.56 -30.05
N HIS A 595 -6.52 -2.74 -29.61
CA HIS A 595 -5.21 -3.25 -29.97
C HIS A 595 -5.08 -3.40 -31.49
N MET A 596 -6.05 -4.02 -32.16
CA MET A 596 -6.03 -4.15 -33.62
C MET A 596 -6.07 -2.80 -34.35
N LEU A 597 -6.84 -1.83 -33.86
CA LEU A 597 -6.97 -0.51 -34.48
C LEU A 597 -5.70 0.33 -34.33
N VAL A 598 -5.10 0.33 -33.13
CA VAL A 598 -3.94 1.17 -32.79
C VAL A 598 -2.63 0.59 -33.33
N THR A 599 -2.40 -0.72 -33.19
CA THR A 599 -1.12 -1.34 -33.62
C THR A 599 -1.06 -1.66 -35.10
N GLY A 600 -2.13 -1.40 -35.84
CA GLY A 600 -2.22 -1.78 -37.25
C GLY A 600 -2.35 -3.28 -37.42
N GLY A 601 -3.26 -3.92 -36.69
CA GLY A 601 -3.75 -5.27 -36.96
C GLY A 601 -2.93 -6.42 -36.38
N ILE A 602 -2.09 -6.17 -35.36
CA ILE A 602 -1.43 -7.26 -34.63
C ILE A 602 -2.49 -7.95 -33.77
N SER A 603 -2.63 -9.27 -33.95
CA SER A 603 -3.42 -10.10 -33.05
C SER A 603 -2.49 -10.82 -32.07
N SER A 604 -3.01 -11.22 -30.90
CA SER A 604 -2.27 -11.92 -29.85
C SER A 604 -1.56 -13.21 -30.33
N HIS A 605 -2.07 -13.84 -31.39
CA HIS A 605 -1.43 -15.00 -32.04
C HIS A 605 -0.15 -14.66 -32.80
N MET A 606 0.02 -13.41 -33.24
CA MET A 606 1.10 -12.97 -34.11
C MET A 606 2.28 -12.37 -33.34
N GLU A 607 2.06 -11.89 -32.11
CA GLU A 607 3.12 -11.43 -31.19
C GLU A 607 4.15 -12.54 -30.90
N GLN A 608 3.71 -13.80 -30.81
CA GLN A 608 4.60 -14.96 -30.62
C GLN A 608 5.63 -15.16 -31.76
N HIS A 609 5.43 -14.52 -32.90
CA HIS A 609 6.31 -14.60 -34.06
C HIS A 609 7.27 -13.41 -34.18
N LEU A 610 7.08 -12.32 -33.44
CA LEU A 610 7.96 -11.14 -33.47
C LEU A 610 9.30 -11.37 -32.75
N ASP A 611 9.32 -12.21 -31.71
CA ASP A 611 10.54 -12.53 -30.94
C ASP A 611 11.56 -13.40 -31.68
N LYS A 612 11.14 -14.04 -32.78
CA LYS A 612 12.01 -14.88 -33.58
C LYS A 612 12.38 -14.12 -34.83
N GLU A 613 13.65 -13.72 -34.95
CA GLU A 613 14.25 -13.21 -36.20
C GLU A 613 14.17 -14.30 -37.29
N MET A 614 12.96 -14.55 -37.81
CA MET A 614 12.68 -15.54 -38.83
C MET A 614 12.40 -14.77 -40.11
N VAL A 615 13.46 -14.55 -40.90
CA VAL A 615 13.33 -14.03 -42.26
C VAL A 615 12.47 -15.00 -43.07
N CYS A 616 11.57 -14.46 -43.89
CA CYS A 616 10.57 -15.19 -44.66
C CYS A 616 11.17 -16.41 -45.38
N GLY A 617 10.78 -17.61 -44.95
CA GLY A 617 10.95 -18.83 -45.72
C GLY A 617 9.94 -18.85 -46.87
N SER A 618 10.41 -19.24 -48.06
CA SER A 618 9.75 -19.25 -49.37
C SER A 618 8.41 -20.04 -49.51
N SER A 619 7.61 -20.24 -48.45
CA SER A 619 6.43 -21.12 -48.51
C SER A 619 5.07 -20.47 -48.29
N ASN A 620 4.97 -19.16 -48.03
CA ASN A 620 3.66 -18.51 -47.95
C ASN A 620 3.26 -17.99 -49.34
N SER A 621 2.21 -18.60 -49.91
CA SER A 621 1.62 -18.23 -51.18
C SER A 621 1.36 -16.71 -51.24
N CYS A 622 1.91 -16.07 -52.27
CA CYS A 622 1.87 -14.61 -52.51
C CYS A 622 0.44 -14.01 -52.39
N SER A 623 -0.60 -14.81 -52.64
CA SER A 623 -2.02 -14.44 -52.48
C SER A 623 -2.45 -14.20 -51.02
N SER A 624 -1.90 -14.94 -50.06
CA SER A 624 -2.21 -14.78 -48.63
C SER A 624 -1.64 -13.48 -48.05
N LEU A 625 -0.43 -13.10 -48.49
CA LEU A 625 0.23 -11.85 -48.10
C LEU A 625 -0.49 -10.61 -48.67
N LEU A 626 -0.96 -10.68 -49.92
CA LEU A 626 -1.75 -9.61 -50.54
C LEU A 626 -3.13 -9.44 -49.88
N SER A 627 -3.75 -10.53 -49.40
CA SER A 627 -5.01 -10.47 -48.65
C SER A 627 -4.86 -9.72 -47.32
N ARG A 628 -3.74 -9.91 -46.61
CA ARG A 628 -3.43 -9.25 -45.33
C ARG A 628 -3.23 -7.73 -45.41
N ARG A 629 -3.00 -7.20 -46.62
CA ARG A 629 -2.91 -5.74 -46.88
C ARG A 629 -4.27 -5.05 -46.96
N LYS A 630 -5.38 -5.77 -47.11
CA LYS A 630 -6.74 -5.21 -47.26
C LYS A 630 -7.37 -4.77 -45.92
N ARG A 631 -6.61 -4.10 -45.07
CA ARG A 631 -7.07 -3.60 -43.76
C ARG A 631 -7.55 -2.16 -43.88
N CYS A 632 -8.52 -1.79 -43.06
CA CYS A 632 -9.03 -0.43 -43.00
C CYS A 632 -7.91 0.55 -42.58
N LYS A 633 -7.88 1.72 -43.20
CA LYS A 633 -7.02 2.84 -42.80
C LYS A 633 -7.82 3.79 -41.94
N LEU A 634 -7.16 4.40 -40.95
CA LEU A 634 -7.70 5.54 -40.23
C LEU A 634 -7.16 6.82 -40.87
N GLY A 635 -8.03 7.74 -41.22
CA GLY A 635 -7.64 8.99 -41.86
C GLY A 635 -8.66 10.10 -41.63
N LEU A 636 -8.18 11.34 -41.64
CA LEU A 636 -9.02 12.53 -41.58
C LEU A 636 -9.40 12.94 -43.01
N LEU A 637 -10.70 13.07 -43.26
CA LEU A 637 -11.24 13.54 -44.54
C LEU A 637 -11.72 14.97 -44.37
N SER A 638 -11.18 15.88 -45.17
CA SER A 638 -11.64 17.27 -45.18
C SER A 638 -12.94 17.36 -45.98
N LEU A 639 -13.97 17.97 -45.37
CA LEU A 639 -15.29 18.15 -46.00
C LEU A 639 -15.25 18.99 -47.30
N ASN A 640 -14.16 19.73 -47.52
CA ASN A 640 -13.95 20.56 -48.70
C ASN A 640 -13.34 19.78 -49.89
N GLN A 641 -12.96 18.51 -49.71
CA GLN A 641 -12.41 17.69 -50.79
C GLN A 641 -13.47 17.23 -51.79
N THR A 642 -13.04 17.03 -53.04
CA THR A 642 -13.88 16.66 -54.20
C THR A 642 -14.58 15.31 -54.05
N ILE A 643 -14.01 14.34 -53.32
CA ILE A 643 -14.65 13.03 -53.11
C ILE A 643 -15.98 13.17 -52.38
N LEU A 644 -16.12 14.20 -51.55
CA LEU A 644 -17.33 14.48 -50.81
C LEU A 644 -18.30 15.37 -51.57
N SER A 645 -17.90 16.11 -52.63
CA SER A 645 -18.82 16.99 -53.38
C SER A 645 -19.99 16.24 -54.03
N ASP A 646 -19.81 14.95 -54.27
CA ASP A 646 -20.80 14.08 -54.92
C ASP A 646 -21.92 13.63 -53.96
N ILE A 647 -21.76 13.84 -52.65
CA ILE A 647 -22.76 13.48 -51.64
C ILE A 647 -23.68 14.69 -51.42
N ASN A 648 -24.92 14.62 -51.89
CA ASN A 648 -25.97 15.61 -51.59
C ASN A 648 -27.24 14.90 -51.11
N PRO A 649 -27.91 15.35 -50.02
CA PRO A 649 -27.61 16.54 -49.19
C PRO A 649 -26.60 16.30 -48.05
N LYS A 650 -25.90 17.36 -47.60
CA LYS A 650 -24.90 17.35 -46.50
C LYS A 650 -25.33 18.08 -45.23
N LYS A 651 -26.63 18.15 -44.94
CA LYS A 651 -27.13 19.01 -43.84
C LYS A 651 -26.95 18.38 -42.47
N THR A 652 -26.93 17.05 -42.37
CA THR A 652 -26.76 16.33 -41.10
C THR A 652 -25.61 15.35 -41.17
N PHE A 653 -24.98 15.07 -40.02
CA PHE A 653 -23.91 14.06 -39.93
C PHE A 653 -24.38 12.68 -40.43
N GLY A 654 -25.62 12.29 -40.13
CA GLY A 654 -26.19 11.03 -40.60
C GLY A 654 -26.27 10.91 -42.13
N GLN A 655 -26.53 12.02 -42.84
CA GLN A 655 -26.52 12.02 -44.31
C GLN A 655 -25.11 11.81 -44.86
N VAL A 656 -24.12 12.48 -44.27
CA VAL A 656 -22.71 12.32 -44.63
C VAL A 656 -22.23 10.90 -44.34
N PHE A 657 -22.60 10.36 -43.18
CA PHE A 657 -22.30 8.97 -42.78
C PHE A 657 -22.86 7.96 -43.79
N CYS A 658 -24.17 8.02 -44.10
CA CYS A 658 -24.80 7.09 -45.03
C CYS A 658 -24.24 7.23 -46.46
N GLY A 659 -23.97 8.45 -46.92
CA GLY A 659 -23.40 8.70 -48.24
C GLY A 659 -21.98 8.13 -48.39
N LEU A 660 -21.13 8.31 -47.38
CA LEU A 660 -19.76 7.78 -47.36
C LEU A 660 -19.73 6.26 -47.24
N LEU A 661 -20.61 5.69 -46.43
CA LEU A 661 -20.68 4.25 -46.24
C LEU A 661 -21.18 3.54 -47.50
N ASN A 662 -22.25 4.03 -48.12
CA ASN A 662 -22.86 3.37 -49.28
C ASN A 662 -22.03 3.52 -50.56
N ASN A 663 -21.43 4.70 -50.80
CA ASN A 663 -20.73 4.96 -52.05
C ASN A 663 -19.26 4.56 -52.01
N PHE A 664 -18.60 4.70 -50.85
CA PHE A 664 -17.14 4.53 -50.72
C PHE A 664 -16.74 3.45 -49.70
N GLY A 665 -17.68 2.88 -48.95
CA GLY A 665 -17.37 1.92 -47.88
C GLY A 665 -16.63 2.54 -46.70
N ILE A 666 -16.73 3.86 -46.50
CA ILE A 666 -16.01 4.59 -45.45
C ILE A 666 -16.90 4.73 -44.21
N LEU A 667 -16.40 4.21 -43.08
CA LEU A 667 -17.06 4.36 -41.78
C LEU A 667 -16.61 5.66 -41.11
N CYS A 668 -17.53 6.58 -40.87
CA CYS A 668 -17.23 7.84 -40.17
C CYS A 668 -17.40 7.68 -38.66
N LEU A 669 -16.34 7.92 -37.90
CA LEU A 669 -16.33 7.76 -36.43
C LEU A 669 -16.84 9.01 -35.70
N GLY A 670 -16.57 10.20 -36.21
CA GLY A 670 -16.91 11.46 -35.54
C GLY A 670 -16.46 12.68 -36.35
N LEU A 671 -16.48 13.85 -35.74
CA LEU A 671 -16.09 15.11 -36.37
C LEU A 671 -14.89 15.75 -35.65
N TYR A 672 -13.96 16.32 -36.42
CA TYR A 672 -12.89 17.17 -35.89
C TYR A 672 -13.20 18.64 -36.18
N ARG A 673 -14.00 19.23 -35.30
CA ARG A 673 -14.68 20.52 -35.50
C ARG A 673 -13.83 21.69 -35.01
N LEU A 674 -13.83 22.80 -35.75
CA LEU A 674 -13.24 24.06 -35.31
C LEU A 674 -13.99 24.62 -34.09
N ILE A 675 -13.28 25.12 -33.09
CA ILE A 675 -13.89 25.76 -31.92
C ILE A 675 -14.34 27.17 -32.35
N ASP A 676 -15.65 27.45 -32.27
CA ASP A 676 -16.34 28.57 -32.95
C ASP A 676 -16.10 29.97 -32.32
N ASP A 677 -15.44 30.07 -31.17
CA ASP A 677 -15.22 31.36 -30.50
C ASP A 677 -14.04 32.12 -31.12
N LYS A 678 -14.32 32.89 -32.17
CA LYS A 678 -13.33 33.68 -32.92
C LYS A 678 -12.54 34.68 -32.08
N GLU A 679 -13.09 35.17 -30.96
CA GLU A 679 -12.38 36.06 -30.03
C GLU A 679 -11.39 35.31 -29.11
N HIS A 680 -11.58 34.00 -28.89
CA HIS A 680 -10.78 33.19 -27.95
C HIS A 680 -9.97 32.07 -28.65
N ASN A 681 -9.98 31.98 -29.99
CA ASN A 681 -9.29 30.92 -30.75
C ASN A 681 -8.45 31.47 -31.93
N PRO A 682 -7.38 32.24 -31.66
CA PRO A 682 -6.50 32.77 -32.71
C PRO A 682 -5.77 31.66 -33.50
N GLU A 683 -5.55 30.50 -32.88
CA GLU A 683 -4.79 29.37 -33.44
C GLU A 683 -5.64 28.38 -34.26
N HIS A 684 -6.93 28.64 -34.49
CA HIS A 684 -7.84 27.77 -35.25
C HIS A 684 -7.87 26.32 -34.73
N LYS A 685 -7.86 26.15 -33.40
CA LYS A 685 -7.91 24.83 -32.74
C LYS A 685 -9.21 24.10 -33.05
N ARG A 686 -9.11 22.78 -33.14
CA ARG A 686 -10.21 21.86 -33.41
C ARG A 686 -10.37 20.86 -32.28
N GLY A 687 -11.62 20.57 -31.90
CA GLY A 687 -11.98 19.55 -30.91
C GLY A 687 -12.60 18.31 -31.57
N VAL A 688 -12.48 17.17 -30.90
CA VAL A 688 -13.16 15.92 -31.29
C VAL A 688 -14.61 15.93 -30.77
N CYS A 689 -15.57 15.60 -31.64
CA CYS A 689 -17.00 15.54 -31.33
C CYS A 689 -17.62 14.21 -31.75
#